data_AF-A0A1F1DVR5-F1
#
_entry.id   AF-A0A1F1DVR5-F1
#
_cell.length_a   1.000
_cell.length_b   1.000
_cell.length_c   1.000
_cell.angle_alpha   90.00
_cell.angle_beta   90.00
_cell.angle_gamma   90.00
#
_symmetry.space_group_name_H-M   'P 1'
#
loop_
_entity.id
_entity.type
_entity.pdbx_description
1 polymer ?
#
loop_
_entity_poly.entity_id
_entity_poly.type
_entity_poly.pdbx_seq_one_letter_code
_entity_poly.pdbx_strand_id
1 'polypeptide(L)'
;MNKLSYLTLLTLLLLLPACQKQAELIKEPEGRIYPDFVATVPLLRVLNDRWEAGDQIGIFSSRETDVPYVTAHGDGTFVPRGDRRISMAPEGETFHAYYPYSYGGGGSVSFDLRDQCPLLYGEGKGVRGETQVELSFSHRLSQLRVRLVSEIEGLDLSDARVELQGYRSGGLMEKRSGTIDPGTAVHPLPSSRIGNTFLTYILPGETIGDPTHKIQIEVGTKSILLTEPAISGVTETESGKYYEIILHLKRSPSEPATGDLSASIRSFVEGGTIEGDIIIDPELSPKQSILLEEHFDSSLGEMTNHTIIGKGIGFEAKEGCAVVTGRRIGMTKILLMSPAFDFTDVSGATLSFVHSISRGKRPSEEQMLYVTTEEITPDYPEEARWTRLEIPKYPAAGSEDFVPNSIPLPNFVYGQKQVRFAFVYKSREYQEALWRIDDVVLRVGESDIPQEGPVTPGPGTKPSEGLLFPGADCESEPDLRAALGKQGLRSYAILSRDHAFPDRGQVLSVVKQLSGNDYLLSFKGAIPSGARLLSFLLKGASSARSLSVNVYGDRLGTNGQQSYVCYNLGDASSHDKVLRAEPRNLYKGTIDTRGQWITVTLDLTSVDLNTDPAREMLAIKLGGASDVALMLDDFRFR
;
A
#
# COMPACT_ATOMS: atom_id res chain seq x y z
N MET A 1 -22.04 -102.01 -7.20
CA MET A 1 -23.20 -102.33 -6.33
C MET A 1 -23.52 -101.10 -5.50
N ASN A 2 -24.73 -100.52 -5.71
CA ASN A 2 -25.52 -99.67 -4.79
C ASN A 2 -24.85 -98.39 -4.21
N LYS A 3 -25.36 -97.16 -4.29
CA LYS A 3 -26.71 -96.60 -4.52
C LYS A 3 -26.56 -95.10 -4.84
N LEU A 4 -27.56 -94.56 -5.54
CA LEU A 4 -28.15 -93.20 -5.51
C LEU A 4 -27.66 -92.25 -4.38
N SER A 5 -27.60 -90.92 -4.47
CA SER A 5 -28.26 -89.92 -5.34
C SER A 5 -27.72 -88.52 -4.95
N TYR A 6 -27.61 -87.63 -5.95
CA TYR A 6 -27.69 -86.16 -5.94
C TYR A 6 -27.49 -85.38 -4.63
N LEU A 7 -26.50 -84.47 -4.61
CA LEU A 7 -26.77 -83.03 -4.41
C LEU A 7 -25.59 -82.17 -4.88
N THR A 8 -25.82 -81.50 -6.01
CA THR A 8 -25.34 -80.19 -6.49
C THR A 8 -23.97 -79.63 -6.08
N LEU A 9 -23.16 -79.48 -7.13
CA LEU A 9 -21.96 -78.65 -7.31
C LEU A 9 -22.21 -77.18 -6.93
N LEU A 10 -21.40 -76.60 -6.03
CA LEU A 10 -21.21 -75.15 -5.95
C LEU A 10 -19.71 -74.86 -6.07
N THR A 11 -19.38 -74.11 -7.11
CA THR A 11 -18.04 -73.68 -7.53
C THR A 11 -17.37 -72.79 -6.49
N LEU A 12 -16.12 -73.15 -6.17
CA LEU A 12 -15.18 -72.42 -5.33
C LEU A 12 -14.66 -71.18 -6.08
N LEU A 13 -15.07 -69.98 -5.67
CA LEU A 13 -14.45 -68.72 -6.08
C LEU A 13 -13.66 -68.15 -4.90
N LEU A 14 -12.34 -68.07 -5.06
CA LEU A 14 -11.41 -67.47 -4.10
C LEU A 14 -11.59 -65.94 -4.08
N LEU A 15 -12.02 -65.39 -2.94
CA LEU A 15 -11.92 -63.96 -2.60
C LEU A 15 -11.17 -63.83 -1.27
N LEU A 16 -10.09 -63.04 -1.29
CA LEU A 16 -9.26 -62.68 -0.14
C LEU A 16 -10.09 -61.80 0.83
N PRO A 17 -10.04 -62.03 2.16
CA PRO A 17 -10.63 -61.10 3.11
C PRO A 17 -9.68 -59.93 3.35
N ALA A 18 -10.06 -58.75 2.86
CA ALA A 18 -9.53 -57.49 3.36
C ALA A 18 -10.00 -57.32 4.81
N CYS A 19 -9.04 -57.10 5.70
CA CYS A 19 -9.25 -56.90 7.12
C CYS A 19 -10.04 -55.60 7.35
N GLN A 20 -11.36 -55.68 7.52
CA GLN A 20 -12.15 -54.60 8.10
C GLN A 20 -11.77 -54.46 9.58
N LYS A 21 -10.83 -53.57 9.88
CA LYS A 21 -10.78 -52.94 11.21
C LYS A 21 -11.87 -51.86 11.21
N GLN A 22 -12.97 -52.22 11.86
CA GLN A 22 -14.05 -51.33 12.26
C GLN A 22 -13.42 -50.12 12.97
N ALA A 23 -13.55 -48.93 12.37
CA ALA A 23 -13.22 -47.69 13.04
C ALA A 23 -14.19 -47.56 14.22
N GLU A 24 -13.70 -47.75 15.44
CA GLU A 24 -14.42 -47.32 16.62
C GLU A 24 -14.64 -45.82 16.50
N LEU A 25 -15.92 -45.43 16.41
CA LEU A 25 -16.35 -44.06 16.62
C LEU A 25 -15.86 -43.66 18.01
N ILE A 26 -14.85 -42.80 18.08
CA ILE A 26 -14.49 -42.10 19.31
C ILE A 26 -15.73 -41.28 19.67
N LYS A 27 -16.43 -41.67 20.74
CA LYS A 27 -17.47 -40.83 21.33
C LYS A 27 -16.81 -39.55 21.82
N GLU A 28 -17.11 -38.43 21.17
CA GLU A 28 -16.93 -37.08 21.72
C GLU A 28 -17.50 -37.07 23.16
N PRO A 29 -16.72 -36.73 24.18
CA PRO A 29 -17.25 -36.63 25.54
C PRO A 29 -18.28 -35.50 25.58
N GLU A 30 -19.42 -35.75 26.24
CA GLU A 30 -20.48 -34.76 26.41
C GLU A 30 -19.93 -33.40 26.89
N GLY A 31 -20.30 -32.32 26.18
CA GLY A 31 -20.40 -30.97 26.73
C GLY A 31 -19.22 -30.00 26.55
N ARG A 32 -18.30 -30.18 25.60
CA ARG A 32 -17.34 -29.10 25.28
C ARG A 32 -17.98 -28.04 24.39
N ILE A 33 -18.09 -26.82 24.93
CA ILE A 33 -18.46 -25.61 24.18
C ILE A 33 -17.20 -25.07 23.53
N TYR A 34 -17.30 -24.60 22.29
CA TYR A 34 -16.20 -23.99 21.53
C TYR A 34 -16.54 -22.52 21.26
N PRO A 35 -15.63 -21.59 21.52
CA PRO A 35 -15.85 -20.18 21.22
C PRO A 35 -15.78 -19.90 19.72
N ASP A 36 -16.64 -18.98 19.27
CA ASP A 36 -16.56 -18.32 17.97
C ASP A 36 -15.69 -17.06 18.16
N PHE A 37 -14.45 -17.09 17.66
CA PHE A 37 -13.58 -15.94 17.76
C PHE A 37 -13.88 -14.93 16.66
N VAL A 38 -14.08 -13.69 17.08
CA VAL A 38 -14.12 -12.55 16.19
C VAL A 38 -13.04 -11.56 16.61
N ALA A 39 -12.46 -10.86 15.67
CA ALA A 39 -11.70 -9.66 15.94
C ALA A 39 -12.48 -8.48 15.35
N THR A 40 -13.06 -7.63 16.20
CA THR A 40 -13.62 -6.35 15.74
C THR A 40 -12.49 -5.58 15.10
N VAL A 41 -12.60 -5.34 13.79
CA VAL A 41 -11.54 -4.81 12.92
C VAL A 41 -10.82 -3.64 13.58
N PRO A 42 -9.67 -3.85 14.23
CA PRO A 42 -8.84 -2.74 14.60
C PRO A 42 -7.98 -2.48 13.36
N LEU A 43 -7.95 -1.24 12.93
CA LEU A 43 -7.28 -0.80 11.71
C LEU A 43 -5.75 -0.91 11.88
N LEU A 44 -5.20 -2.12 11.67
CA LEU A 44 -3.87 -2.52 12.13
C LEU A 44 -2.94 -3.03 10.99
N ARG A 45 -3.02 -2.50 9.77
CA ARG A 45 -2.04 -2.82 8.69
C ARG A 45 -1.61 -1.57 7.92
N VAL A 46 -0.42 -1.61 7.32
CA VAL A 46 0.16 -0.49 6.54
C VAL A 46 -0.65 -0.17 5.28
N LEU A 47 -1.17 -1.21 4.63
CA LEU A 47 -1.99 -1.17 3.44
C LEU A 47 -3.02 -2.29 3.63
N ASN A 48 -4.31 -1.98 3.52
CA ASN A 48 -5.46 -2.84 3.84
C ASN A 48 -5.78 -2.89 5.34
N ASP A 49 -6.60 -1.96 5.78
CA ASP A 49 -7.16 -1.79 7.12
C ASP A 49 -8.13 -2.90 7.57
N ARG A 50 -8.05 -4.07 6.94
CA ARG A 50 -8.90 -5.25 7.20
C ARG A 50 -8.06 -6.51 7.22
N TRP A 51 -8.61 -7.54 7.86
CA TRP A 51 -8.13 -8.90 7.64
C TRP A 51 -8.35 -9.29 6.17
N GLU A 52 -7.49 -10.14 5.65
CA GLU A 52 -7.54 -10.73 4.32
C GLU A 52 -7.94 -12.20 4.40
N ALA A 53 -8.61 -12.69 3.37
CA ALA A 53 -8.92 -14.11 3.25
C ALA A 53 -7.63 -14.94 3.30
N GLY A 54 -7.55 -15.87 4.24
CA GLY A 54 -6.39 -16.73 4.46
C GLY A 54 -5.46 -16.26 5.57
N ASP A 55 -5.69 -15.08 6.15
CA ASP A 55 -4.96 -14.63 7.34
C ASP A 55 -5.12 -15.61 8.49
N GLN A 56 -4.02 -15.84 9.19
CA GLN A 56 -3.97 -16.80 10.28
C GLN A 56 -3.44 -16.18 11.56
N ILE A 57 -4.11 -16.52 12.66
CA ILE A 57 -3.72 -16.17 14.02
C ILE A 57 -3.47 -17.44 14.83
N GLY A 58 -2.58 -17.34 15.81
CA GLY A 58 -2.44 -18.37 16.85
C GLY A 58 -3.16 -17.94 18.10
N ILE A 59 -3.99 -18.82 18.66
CA ILE A 59 -4.74 -18.56 19.89
C ILE A 59 -4.24 -19.46 21.02
N PHE A 60 -4.17 -18.89 22.22
CA PHE A 60 -3.82 -19.56 23.47
C PHE A 60 -4.95 -19.45 24.48
N SER A 61 -5.15 -20.56 25.21
CA SER A 61 -5.90 -20.62 26.45
C SER A 61 -5.01 -21.22 27.55
N SER A 62 -5.59 -21.49 28.71
CA SER A 62 -5.02 -22.24 29.82
C SER A 62 -4.91 -23.73 29.52
N ARG A 63 -5.71 -24.23 28.56
CA ARG A 63 -5.81 -25.66 28.21
C ARG A 63 -5.14 -26.00 26.90
N GLU A 64 -5.13 -25.08 25.96
CA GLU A 64 -4.62 -25.29 24.61
C GLU A 64 -3.59 -24.21 24.25
N THR A 65 -2.57 -24.61 23.50
CA THR A 65 -1.46 -23.74 23.12
C THR A 65 -1.33 -23.62 21.61
N ASP A 66 -1.18 -22.37 21.14
CA ASP A 66 -0.82 -22.02 19.76
C ASP A 66 -1.70 -22.74 18.72
N VAL A 67 -3.02 -22.68 18.92
CA VAL A 67 -3.99 -23.31 18.01
C VAL A 67 -4.23 -22.35 16.84
N PRO A 68 -4.03 -22.81 15.58
CA PRO A 68 -4.21 -21.96 14.41
C PRO A 68 -5.67 -21.74 14.10
N TYR A 69 -6.02 -20.48 13.87
CA TYR A 69 -7.30 -20.06 13.33
C TYR A 69 -7.08 -19.24 12.07
N VAL A 70 -8.02 -19.34 11.12
CA VAL A 70 -7.97 -18.66 9.83
C VAL A 70 -9.26 -17.89 9.60
N THR A 71 -9.18 -16.70 9.01
CA THR A 71 -10.36 -16.03 8.47
C THR A 71 -10.47 -16.34 6.98
N ALA A 72 -11.55 -17.01 6.59
CA ALA A 72 -11.74 -17.44 5.20
C ALA A 72 -12.11 -16.28 4.26
N HIS A 73 -12.66 -15.19 4.81
CA HIS A 73 -13.24 -14.09 4.06
C HIS A 73 -12.62 -12.73 4.39
N GLY A 74 -11.72 -12.64 5.38
CA GLY A 74 -11.13 -11.38 5.82
C GLY A 74 -12.10 -10.49 6.62
N ASP A 75 -13.21 -11.06 7.10
CA ASP A 75 -14.27 -10.37 7.84
C ASP A 75 -13.99 -10.27 9.34
N GLY A 76 -12.82 -10.74 9.79
CA GLY A 76 -12.45 -10.82 11.20
C GLY A 76 -13.09 -11.99 11.95
N THR A 77 -13.86 -12.86 11.28
CA THR A 77 -14.35 -14.12 11.86
C THR A 77 -13.31 -15.21 11.65
N PHE A 78 -12.97 -15.93 12.72
CA PHE A 78 -11.88 -16.90 12.73
C PHE A 78 -12.39 -18.32 12.99
N VAL A 79 -12.02 -19.24 12.10
CA VAL A 79 -12.35 -20.67 12.22
C VAL A 79 -11.09 -21.51 12.45
N PRO A 80 -11.16 -22.61 13.21
CA PRO A 80 -10.01 -23.47 13.45
C PRO A 80 -9.44 -24.06 12.16
N ARG A 81 -8.11 -24.04 12.02
CA ARG A 81 -7.40 -24.70 10.92
C ARG A 81 -7.09 -26.14 11.31
N GLY A 82 -8.01 -27.06 11.00
CA GLY A 82 -7.88 -28.50 11.25
C GLY A 82 -8.64 -28.99 12.48
N ASP A 83 -8.25 -30.17 12.99
CA ASP A 83 -9.00 -30.87 14.05
C ASP A 83 -8.75 -30.30 15.46
N ARG A 84 -7.69 -29.51 15.64
CA ARG A 84 -7.38 -28.84 16.92
C ARG A 84 -8.24 -27.58 17.05
N ARG A 85 -8.94 -27.44 18.18
CA ARG A 85 -9.79 -26.28 18.49
C ARG A 85 -9.54 -25.81 19.92
N ILE A 86 -9.62 -24.51 20.18
CA ILE A 86 -9.66 -23.97 21.53
C ILE A 86 -11.00 -24.37 22.16
N SER A 87 -10.98 -24.94 23.35
CA SER A 87 -12.20 -25.18 24.11
C SER A 87 -12.57 -23.95 24.93
N MET A 88 -13.85 -23.74 25.19
CA MET A 88 -14.29 -22.70 26.12
C MET A 88 -13.68 -22.99 27.48
N ALA A 89 -12.84 -22.05 27.94
CA ALA A 89 -12.10 -22.17 29.17
C ALA A 89 -12.99 -21.82 30.39
N PRO A 90 -12.53 -21.99 31.64
CA PRO A 90 -13.27 -21.55 32.82
C PRO A 90 -13.71 -20.07 32.71
N GLU A 91 -14.84 -19.74 33.32
CA GLU A 91 -15.44 -18.40 33.26
C GLU A 91 -14.43 -17.29 33.62
N GLY A 92 -14.35 -16.24 32.78
CA GLY A 92 -13.49 -15.08 33.01
C GLY A 92 -12.04 -15.23 32.56
N GLU A 93 -11.67 -16.34 31.91
CA GLU A 93 -10.34 -16.51 31.33
C GLU A 93 -10.09 -15.55 30.16
N THR A 94 -8.87 -15.02 30.09
CA THR A 94 -8.35 -14.27 28.94
C THR A 94 -7.75 -15.24 27.92
N PHE A 95 -8.27 -15.20 26.72
CA PHE A 95 -7.64 -15.78 25.53
C PHE A 95 -6.61 -14.80 24.99
N HIS A 96 -5.48 -15.33 24.56
CA HIS A 96 -4.40 -14.53 23.98
C HIS A 96 -4.23 -14.94 22.52
N ALA A 97 -4.04 -13.96 21.63
CA ALA A 97 -3.89 -14.21 20.21
C ALA A 97 -2.74 -13.36 19.62
N TYR A 98 -2.10 -13.88 18.58
CA TYR A 98 -1.06 -13.14 17.85
C TYR A 98 -1.18 -13.34 16.34
N TYR A 99 -0.62 -12.39 15.61
CA TYR A 99 -0.50 -12.39 14.16
C TYR A 99 0.91 -11.89 13.75
N PRO A 100 1.52 -12.45 12.69
CA PRO A 100 1.04 -13.58 11.89
C PRO A 100 1.26 -14.93 12.57
N TYR A 101 0.38 -15.90 12.30
CA TYR A 101 0.57 -17.27 12.78
C TYR A 101 1.83 -17.91 12.21
N SER A 102 2.61 -18.58 13.06
CA SER A 102 3.76 -19.40 12.65
C SER A 102 3.68 -20.79 13.26
N TYR A 103 3.75 -21.82 12.42
CA TYR A 103 3.66 -23.21 12.85
C TYR A 103 4.96 -23.71 13.49
N GLY A 104 4.88 -24.20 14.74
CA GLY A 104 5.97 -24.91 15.43
C GLY A 104 6.92 -24.06 16.28
N GLY A 105 7.61 -24.76 17.20
CA GLY A 105 8.98 -24.52 17.70
C GLY A 105 9.37 -23.16 18.30
N GLY A 106 8.98 -22.90 19.55
CA GLY A 106 9.49 -21.79 20.36
C GLY A 106 8.36 -20.83 20.74
N GLY A 107 8.34 -20.34 21.97
CA GLY A 107 7.31 -19.42 22.46
C GLY A 107 7.27 -18.07 21.74
N SER A 108 7.98 -17.90 20.62
CA SER A 108 8.12 -16.65 19.89
C SER A 108 8.01 -16.87 18.38
N VAL A 109 7.60 -15.82 17.65
CA VAL A 109 7.68 -15.72 16.19
C VAL A 109 8.84 -14.82 15.82
N SER A 110 9.70 -15.26 14.91
CA SER A 110 10.73 -14.39 14.34
C SER A 110 10.12 -13.54 13.24
N PHE A 111 10.57 -12.30 13.13
CA PHE A 111 10.08 -11.37 12.13
C PHE A 111 11.21 -10.53 11.56
N ASP A 112 11.00 -10.10 10.32
CA ASP A 112 11.84 -9.14 9.62
C ASP A 112 10.98 -7.96 9.16
N LEU A 113 11.41 -6.75 9.51
CA LEU A 113 10.70 -5.52 9.16
C LEU A 113 10.72 -5.25 7.65
N ARG A 114 11.64 -5.86 6.91
CA ARG A 114 11.68 -5.77 5.44
C ARG A 114 10.49 -6.46 4.78
N ASP A 115 9.89 -7.44 5.46
CA ASP A 115 8.69 -8.13 4.98
C ASP A 115 7.45 -7.24 5.06
N GLN A 116 7.55 -6.09 5.76
CA GLN A 116 6.44 -5.14 6.00
C GLN A 116 5.20 -5.81 6.61
N CYS A 117 5.38 -6.96 7.25
CA CYS A 117 4.32 -7.71 7.88
C CYS A 117 3.98 -7.09 9.24
N PRO A 118 2.71 -6.79 9.53
CA PRO A 118 2.32 -6.27 10.84
C PRO A 118 2.48 -7.36 11.91
N LEU A 119 2.96 -6.97 13.09
CA LEU A 119 2.93 -7.82 14.28
C LEU A 119 1.85 -7.34 15.23
N LEU A 120 0.88 -8.22 15.47
CA LEU A 120 -0.27 -7.91 16.30
C LEU A 120 -0.34 -8.89 17.45
N TYR A 121 -0.82 -8.39 18.58
CA TYR A 121 -1.22 -9.22 19.69
C TYR A 121 -2.53 -8.71 20.25
N GLY A 122 -3.44 -9.64 20.55
CA GLY A 122 -4.76 -9.32 21.06
C GLY A 122 -5.18 -10.22 22.21
N GLU A 123 -6.14 -9.73 22.95
CA GLU A 123 -6.74 -10.43 24.08
C GLU A 123 -8.26 -10.41 23.95
N GLY A 124 -8.90 -11.47 24.44
CA GLY A 124 -10.36 -11.56 24.51
C GLY A 124 -10.79 -12.30 25.76
N LYS A 125 -11.90 -11.89 26.38
CA LYS A 125 -12.41 -12.55 27.60
C LYS A 125 -13.66 -13.35 27.27
N GLY A 126 -13.72 -14.59 27.76
CA GLY A 126 -14.93 -15.40 27.69
C GLY A 126 -16.02 -14.86 28.62
N VAL A 127 -17.23 -14.64 28.09
CA VAL A 127 -18.41 -14.19 28.85
C VAL A 127 -19.38 -15.35 29.07
N ARG A 128 -19.93 -15.46 30.28
CA ARG A 128 -20.84 -16.55 30.64
C ARG A 128 -22.13 -16.49 29.84
N GLY A 129 -22.46 -17.59 29.16
CA GLY A 129 -23.67 -17.72 28.36
C GLY A 129 -23.50 -17.26 26.91
N GLU A 130 -22.32 -16.74 26.55
CA GLU A 130 -21.97 -16.36 25.19
C GLU A 130 -21.00 -17.38 24.59
N THR A 131 -21.15 -17.64 23.30
CA THR A 131 -20.18 -18.45 22.53
C THR A 131 -19.18 -17.58 21.81
N GLN A 132 -19.47 -16.30 21.61
CA GLN A 132 -18.59 -15.38 20.90
C GLN A 132 -17.51 -14.83 21.83
N VAL A 133 -16.27 -14.77 21.36
CA VAL A 133 -15.16 -14.11 22.05
C VAL A 133 -14.56 -13.06 21.12
N GLU A 134 -14.61 -11.80 21.55
CA GLU A 134 -14.02 -10.68 20.82
C GLU A 134 -12.55 -10.53 21.20
N LEU A 135 -11.66 -10.58 20.20
CA LEU A 135 -10.23 -10.37 20.32
C LEU A 135 -9.89 -8.92 19.95
N SER A 136 -9.38 -8.17 20.93
CA SER A 136 -8.93 -6.78 20.72
C SER A 136 -7.43 -6.78 20.44
N PHE A 137 -7.04 -6.65 19.17
CA PHE A 137 -5.63 -6.61 18.77
C PHE A 137 -5.02 -5.20 18.87
N SER A 138 -3.71 -5.15 19.09
CA SER A 138 -2.90 -3.94 19.01
C SER A 138 -1.55 -4.23 18.34
N HIS A 139 -1.00 -3.22 17.65
CA HIS A 139 0.33 -3.29 17.06
C HIS A 139 1.44 -3.41 18.08
N ARG A 140 2.45 -4.22 17.75
CA ARG A 140 3.67 -4.41 18.54
C ARG A 140 4.91 -3.73 17.96
N LEU A 141 4.77 -3.11 16.80
CA LEU A 141 5.81 -2.33 16.13
C LEU A 141 5.47 -0.83 16.17
N SER A 142 6.45 0.01 15.89
CA SER A 142 6.25 1.43 15.60
C SER A 142 6.29 1.66 14.09
N GLN A 143 5.79 2.79 13.60
CA GLN A 143 5.81 3.11 12.17
C GLN A 143 6.47 4.46 11.91
N LEU A 144 7.43 4.51 10.99
CA LEU A 144 7.95 5.77 10.46
C LEU A 144 7.28 6.09 9.12
N ARG A 145 6.79 7.32 8.99
CA ARG A 145 6.15 7.86 7.79
C ARG A 145 7.02 8.98 7.24
N VAL A 146 7.62 8.76 6.08
CA VAL A 146 8.42 9.76 5.37
C VAL A 146 7.56 10.34 4.25
N ARG A 147 7.19 11.61 4.36
CA ARG A 147 6.45 12.32 3.31
C ARG A 147 7.42 13.14 2.49
N LEU A 148 7.45 12.89 1.19
CA LEU A 148 8.25 13.68 0.24
C LEU A 148 7.42 14.85 -0.31
N VAL A 149 8.05 16.01 -0.38
CA VAL A 149 7.49 17.26 -0.91
C VAL A 149 8.49 17.82 -1.90
N SER A 150 8.08 18.04 -3.14
CA SER A 150 8.97 18.68 -4.12
C SER A 150 8.77 20.20 -4.11
N GLU A 151 9.83 20.96 -3.84
CA GLU A 151 9.89 22.41 -4.09
C GLU A 151 10.41 22.71 -5.51
N ILE A 152 10.59 21.69 -6.34
CA ILE A 152 11.06 21.80 -7.73
C ILE A 152 9.87 21.64 -8.66
N GLU A 153 9.57 22.71 -9.41
CA GLU A 153 8.51 22.73 -10.42
C GLU A 153 8.72 21.61 -11.46
N GLY A 154 7.70 20.77 -11.65
CA GLY A 154 7.71 19.67 -12.61
C GLY A 154 8.52 18.42 -12.22
N LEU A 155 9.07 18.35 -11.01
CA LEU A 155 9.70 17.10 -10.53
C LEU A 155 8.61 16.08 -10.20
N ASP A 156 8.55 15.04 -11.02
CA ASP A 156 7.68 13.90 -10.77
C ASP A 156 8.26 13.06 -9.61
N LEU A 157 7.40 12.70 -8.67
CA LEU A 157 7.73 11.80 -7.56
C LEU A 157 7.09 10.43 -7.77
N SER A 158 6.45 10.16 -8.90
CA SER A 158 5.76 8.89 -9.19
C SER A 158 6.68 7.67 -9.12
N ASP A 159 7.99 7.82 -9.32
CA ASP A 159 8.99 6.77 -9.17
C ASP A 159 9.78 6.84 -7.86
N ALA A 160 9.45 7.79 -6.99
CA ALA A 160 10.18 8.02 -5.77
C ALA A 160 10.19 6.78 -4.88
N ARG A 161 11.33 6.52 -4.24
CA ARG A 161 11.54 5.48 -3.25
C ARG A 161 12.17 6.06 -2.01
N VAL A 162 11.77 5.51 -0.87
CA VAL A 162 12.41 5.81 0.42
C VAL A 162 12.85 4.51 1.05
N GLU A 163 14.06 4.50 1.57
CA GLU A 163 14.62 3.40 2.34
C GLU A 163 15.25 3.96 3.62
N LEU A 164 14.94 3.34 4.75
CA LEU A 164 15.56 3.72 6.02
C LEU A 164 16.81 2.87 6.23
N GLN A 165 17.90 3.49 6.70
CA GLN A 165 19.16 2.80 6.96
C GLN A 165 19.61 3.05 8.39
N GLY A 166 20.39 2.11 8.93
CA GLY A 166 20.88 2.18 10.31
C GLY A 166 19.92 1.59 11.35
N TYR A 167 18.64 1.44 11.01
CA TYR A 167 17.62 0.84 11.87
C TYR A 167 17.80 -0.67 12.02
N ARG A 168 17.55 -1.19 13.22
CA ARG A 168 17.48 -2.64 13.44
C ARG A 168 16.30 -3.22 12.67
N SER A 169 16.50 -4.37 12.03
CA SER A 169 15.61 -4.88 11.00
C SER A 169 14.71 -6.03 11.42
N GLY A 170 14.75 -6.47 12.67
CA GLY A 170 13.92 -7.60 13.09
C GLY A 170 14.18 -8.04 14.51
N GLY A 171 13.56 -9.16 14.89
CA GLY A 171 13.65 -9.70 16.23
C GLY A 171 12.75 -10.91 16.43
N LEU A 172 12.37 -11.12 17.68
CA LEU A 172 11.42 -12.13 18.11
C LEU A 172 10.23 -11.44 18.78
N MET A 173 9.01 -11.88 18.49
CA MET A 173 7.82 -11.52 19.27
C MET A 173 7.37 -12.74 20.07
N GLU A 174 7.28 -12.64 21.38
CA GLU A 174 6.76 -13.72 22.22
C GLU A 174 5.25 -13.91 21.94
N LYS A 175 4.85 -15.13 21.57
CA LYS A 175 3.53 -15.46 21.02
C LYS A 175 2.41 -15.27 22.06
N ARG A 176 2.69 -15.43 23.36
CA ARG A 176 1.69 -15.39 24.44
C ARG A 176 1.48 -14.00 25.03
N SER A 177 2.40 -13.06 24.83
CA SER A 177 2.37 -11.71 25.43
C SER A 177 2.50 -10.58 24.40
N GLY A 178 2.95 -10.89 23.18
CA GLY A 178 3.24 -9.89 22.15
C GLY A 178 4.49 -9.06 22.43
N THR A 179 5.30 -9.44 23.43
CA THR A 179 6.52 -8.71 23.78
C THR A 179 7.57 -8.86 22.67
N ILE A 180 8.15 -7.74 22.24
CA ILE A 180 9.23 -7.72 21.26
C ILE A 180 10.59 -7.83 21.97
N ASP A 181 11.37 -8.84 21.58
CA ASP A 181 12.80 -8.94 21.83
C ASP A 181 13.56 -8.52 20.56
N PRO A 182 14.11 -7.30 20.51
CA PRO A 182 14.71 -6.75 19.30
C PRO A 182 16.04 -7.44 19.00
N GLY A 183 16.21 -7.89 17.76
CA GLY A 183 17.49 -8.42 17.27
C GLY A 183 18.51 -7.30 17.04
N THR A 184 19.77 -7.67 16.80
CA THR A 184 20.86 -6.70 16.56
C THR A 184 21.16 -6.46 15.08
N ALA A 185 20.51 -7.20 14.18
CA ALA A 185 20.71 -7.06 12.74
C ALA A 185 20.20 -5.70 12.26
N VAL A 186 21.01 -5.06 11.42
CA VAL A 186 20.70 -3.78 10.77
C VAL A 186 20.73 -4.01 9.27
N HIS A 187 19.58 -3.81 8.64
CA HIS A 187 19.42 -3.88 7.19
C HIS A 187 18.64 -2.67 6.72
N PRO A 188 18.84 -2.23 5.46
CA PRO A 188 18.00 -1.21 4.91
C PRO A 188 16.54 -1.66 4.89
N LEU A 189 15.67 -0.79 5.41
CA LEU A 189 14.25 -1.06 5.54
C LEU A 189 13.52 -0.40 4.36
N PRO A 190 12.89 -1.20 3.48
CA PRO A 190 12.07 -0.68 2.42
C PRO A 190 10.82 0.00 3.01
N SER A 191 10.19 0.83 2.19
CA SER A 191 8.94 1.47 2.54
C SER A 191 7.82 1.11 1.58
N SER A 192 6.63 0.95 2.15
CA SER A 192 5.38 0.88 1.40
C SER A 192 4.93 2.30 1.07
N ARG A 193 4.32 2.52 -0.09
CA ARG A 193 3.98 3.87 -0.57
C ARG A 193 2.48 4.10 -0.63
N ILE A 194 2.05 5.26 -0.12
CA ILE A 194 0.69 5.81 -0.27
C ILE A 194 0.83 7.27 -0.73
N GLY A 195 0.49 7.56 -1.99
CA GLY A 195 0.69 8.90 -2.57
C GLY A 195 2.18 9.27 -2.53
N ASN A 196 2.54 10.34 -1.82
CA ASN A 196 3.95 10.74 -1.61
C ASN A 196 4.47 10.43 -0.19
N THR A 197 3.74 9.58 0.53
CA THR A 197 4.13 9.10 1.86
C THR A 197 4.65 7.67 1.77
N PHE A 198 5.77 7.45 2.41
CA PHE A 198 6.47 6.19 2.50
C PHE A 198 6.42 5.71 3.94
N LEU A 199 5.88 4.51 4.15
CA LEU A 199 5.59 3.94 5.45
C LEU A 199 6.48 2.72 5.64
N THR A 200 7.16 2.67 6.79
CA THR A 200 8.02 1.55 7.16
C THR A 200 7.79 1.23 8.63
N TYR A 201 7.71 -0.05 8.98
CA TYR A 201 7.78 -0.43 10.39
C TYR A 201 9.20 -0.31 10.92
N ILE A 202 9.32 0.19 12.14
CA ILE A 202 10.55 0.24 12.93
C ILE A 202 10.31 -0.42 14.29
N LEU A 203 11.39 -0.85 14.95
CA LEU A 203 11.27 -1.43 16.29
C LEU A 203 10.89 -0.34 17.31
N PRO A 204 10.06 -0.67 18.32
CA PRO A 204 9.91 0.20 19.47
C PRO A 204 11.25 0.34 20.22
N GLY A 205 11.50 1.53 20.77
CA GLY A 205 12.75 1.91 21.44
C GLY A 205 13.84 2.39 20.48
N GLU A 206 13.59 2.44 19.17
CA GLU A 206 14.48 3.15 18.24
C GLU A 206 14.43 4.65 18.48
N THR A 207 15.58 5.30 18.38
CA THR A 207 15.69 6.77 18.51
C THR A 207 15.64 7.41 17.13
N ILE A 208 14.63 8.24 16.90
CA ILE A 208 14.57 9.05 15.68
C ILE A 208 15.57 10.20 15.82
N GLY A 209 16.44 10.38 14.81
CA GLY A 209 17.55 11.33 14.88
C GLY A 209 18.85 10.76 15.46
N ASP A 210 18.95 9.43 15.66
CA ASP A 210 20.23 8.78 15.90
C ASP A 210 21.19 9.07 14.72
N PRO A 211 22.44 9.49 14.96
CA PRO A 211 23.37 9.83 13.87
C PRO A 211 23.71 8.66 12.94
N THR A 212 23.46 7.41 13.37
CA THR A 212 23.61 6.21 12.54
C THR A 212 22.41 5.98 11.63
N HIS A 213 21.24 6.55 11.94
CA HIS A 213 20.04 6.46 11.12
C HIS A 213 20.11 7.43 9.93
N LYS A 214 19.77 6.92 8.75
CA LYS A 214 19.73 7.66 7.49
C LYS A 214 18.44 7.38 6.74
N ILE A 215 18.04 8.32 5.90
CA ILE A 215 16.94 8.17 4.96
C ILE A 215 17.51 8.30 3.56
N GLN A 216 17.50 7.21 2.80
CA GLN A 216 17.82 7.22 1.38
C GLN A 216 16.55 7.53 0.59
N ILE A 217 16.62 8.54 -0.28
CA ILE A 217 15.54 8.95 -1.16
C ILE A 217 16.04 8.80 -2.59
N GLU A 218 15.33 8.05 -3.40
CA GLU A 218 15.59 7.94 -4.84
C GLU A 218 14.42 8.57 -5.60
N VAL A 219 14.72 9.44 -6.56
CA VAL A 219 13.74 10.06 -7.47
C VAL A 219 14.38 10.16 -8.84
N GLY A 220 13.84 9.47 -9.84
CA GLY A 220 14.50 9.29 -11.12
C GLY A 220 15.90 8.69 -10.98
N THR A 221 16.89 9.32 -11.61
CA THR A 221 18.31 8.91 -11.53
C THR A 221 19.04 9.49 -10.33
N LYS A 222 18.36 10.20 -9.45
CA LYS A 222 18.98 10.97 -8.37
C LYS A 222 18.75 10.26 -7.05
N SER A 223 19.82 10.14 -6.28
CA SER A 223 19.82 9.56 -4.94
C SER A 223 20.27 10.61 -3.93
N ILE A 224 19.52 10.74 -2.84
CA ILE A 224 19.80 11.64 -1.73
C ILE A 224 19.92 10.78 -0.49
N LEU A 225 21.09 10.77 0.13
CA LEU A 225 21.26 10.17 1.44
C LEU A 225 21.18 11.26 2.49
N LEU A 226 20.07 11.30 3.20
CA LEU A 226 19.84 12.26 4.28
C LEU A 226 20.28 11.65 5.60
N THR A 227 21.16 12.34 6.32
CA THR A 227 21.36 12.03 7.74
C THR A 227 20.16 12.55 8.50
N GLU A 228 19.56 11.71 9.35
CA GLU A 228 18.50 12.20 10.22
C GLU A 228 19.05 13.33 11.10
N PRO A 229 18.33 14.44 11.27
CA PRO A 229 18.78 15.52 12.11
C PRO A 229 18.68 15.01 13.54
N ALA A 230 19.60 15.45 14.38
CA ALA A 230 19.33 15.51 15.80
C ALA A 230 18.14 16.46 15.99
N ILE A 231 16.93 15.91 15.98
CA ILE A 231 15.73 16.64 16.38
C ILE A 231 16.03 17.10 17.82
N SER A 232 15.78 18.37 18.11
CA SER A 232 16.04 18.94 19.44
C SER A 232 15.10 18.31 20.46
N GLY A 233 15.47 17.13 20.97
CA GLY A 233 14.65 16.23 21.77
C GLY A 233 14.72 14.81 21.19
N VAL A 234 15.30 13.89 21.95
CA VAL A 234 15.35 12.46 21.61
C VAL A 234 13.92 11.91 21.73
N THR A 235 13.34 11.45 20.62
CA THR A 235 12.08 10.69 20.64
C THR A 235 12.41 9.22 20.48
N GLU A 236 12.33 8.47 21.58
CA GLU A 236 12.30 7.01 21.54
C GLU A 236 10.92 6.55 21.06
N THR A 237 10.91 5.63 20.12
CA THR A 237 9.69 5.15 19.48
C THR A 237 8.91 4.20 20.38
N GLU A 238 7.59 4.31 20.39
CA GLU A 238 6.72 3.50 21.23
C GLU A 238 5.93 2.48 20.41
N SER A 239 5.73 1.29 20.99
CA SER A 239 4.92 0.24 20.38
C SER A 239 3.52 0.76 20.05
N GLY A 240 3.08 0.52 18.82
CA GLY A 240 1.75 0.95 18.39
C GLY A 240 1.62 2.45 18.17
N LYS A 241 2.72 3.19 17.99
CA LYS A 241 2.72 4.61 17.57
C LYS A 241 3.32 4.80 16.18
N TYR A 242 2.89 5.85 15.48
CA TYR A 242 3.53 6.30 14.26
C TYR A 242 4.25 7.64 14.44
N TYR A 243 5.23 7.91 13.59
CA TYR A 243 6.02 9.13 13.59
C TYR A 243 6.14 9.64 12.15
N GLU A 244 5.90 10.92 11.91
CA GLU A 244 5.97 11.49 10.55
C GLU A 244 7.15 12.46 10.40
N ILE A 245 7.96 12.23 9.36
CA ILE A 245 9.04 13.09 8.91
C ILE A 245 8.65 13.65 7.54
N ILE A 246 8.64 14.99 7.42
CA ILE A 246 8.33 15.66 6.15
C ILE A 246 9.63 16.21 5.54
N LEU A 247 9.95 15.70 4.34
CA LEU A 247 11.17 15.97 3.60
C LEU A 247 10.87 16.82 2.37
N HIS A 248 11.47 18.01 2.30
CA HIS A 248 11.36 18.89 1.14
C HIS A 248 12.58 18.72 0.23
N LEU A 249 12.32 18.36 -1.03
CA LEU A 249 13.30 18.20 -2.10
C LEU A 249 13.51 19.53 -2.82
N LYS A 250 14.78 19.96 -2.93
CA LYS A 250 15.22 21.22 -3.53
C LYS A 250 16.38 20.98 -4.50
N ARG A 251 16.70 21.97 -5.33
CA ARG A 251 17.94 21.95 -6.12
C ARG A 251 19.13 22.26 -5.22
N SER A 252 20.21 21.50 -5.37
CA SER A 252 21.44 21.73 -4.62
C SER A 252 22.07 23.08 -5.00
N PRO A 253 22.50 23.92 -4.04
CA PRO A 253 23.11 25.21 -4.31
C PRO A 253 24.61 25.12 -4.70
N SER A 254 25.25 23.95 -4.64
CA SER A 254 26.70 23.81 -4.69
C SER A 254 27.34 23.62 -6.09
N GLU A 255 26.58 23.56 -7.19
CA GLU A 255 27.16 23.62 -8.54
C GLU A 255 26.11 24.08 -9.60
N PRO A 256 26.37 25.11 -10.43
CA PRO A 256 25.34 25.70 -11.30
C PRO A 256 24.98 24.90 -12.57
N ALA A 257 25.52 23.69 -12.79
CA ALA A 257 25.45 23.03 -14.10
C ALA A 257 24.90 21.58 -14.16
N THR A 258 24.68 20.91 -13.02
CA THR A 258 24.33 19.46 -13.00
C THR A 258 22.95 19.12 -12.45
N GLY A 259 22.26 20.06 -11.79
CA GLY A 259 20.87 19.84 -11.37
C GLY A 259 20.68 18.78 -10.27
N ASP A 260 21.64 18.57 -9.37
CA ASP A 260 21.49 17.63 -8.25
C ASP A 260 20.37 18.02 -7.27
N LEU A 261 19.74 17.01 -6.65
CA LEU A 261 18.70 17.19 -5.62
C LEU A 261 19.32 17.22 -4.22
N SER A 262 18.73 18.01 -3.33
CA SER A 262 18.97 17.97 -1.89
C SER A 262 17.65 17.82 -1.16
N ALA A 263 17.67 17.18 0.01
CA ALA A 263 16.52 17.06 0.90
C ALA A 263 16.81 17.83 2.19
N SER A 264 15.80 18.55 2.70
CA SER A 264 15.87 19.19 4.01
C SER A 264 14.64 18.84 4.84
N ILE A 265 14.85 18.52 6.11
CA ILE A 265 13.78 18.24 7.06
C ILE A 265 13.18 19.57 7.53
N ARG A 266 11.86 19.70 7.37
CA ARG A 266 11.14 20.91 7.79
C ARG A 266 10.27 20.69 9.02
N SER A 267 9.79 19.47 9.27
CA SER A 267 9.00 19.14 10.45
C SER A 267 9.11 17.67 10.85
N PHE A 268 8.95 17.46 12.16
CA PHE A 268 8.79 16.16 12.81
C PHE A 268 7.50 16.19 13.60
N VAL A 269 6.65 15.17 13.45
CA VAL A 269 5.40 15.02 14.20
C VAL A 269 5.44 13.68 14.91
N GLU A 270 5.43 13.70 16.23
CA GLU A 270 5.07 12.52 17.01
C GLU A 270 3.58 12.24 16.80
N GLY A 271 3.28 11.08 16.20
CA GLY A 271 1.93 10.70 15.82
C GLY A 271 1.15 10.04 16.95
N GLY A 272 -0.14 9.81 16.67
CA GLY A 272 -1.05 9.07 17.55
C GLY A 272 -0.80 7.55 17.57
N THR A 273 -1.77 6.80 18.09
CA THR A 273 -1.77 5.33 18.06
C THR A 273 -1.91 4.82 16.61
N ILE A 274 -1.34 3.67 16.26
CA ILE A 274 -1.61 2.94 15.01
C ILE A 274 -3.03 2.31 15.07
N GLU A 275 -4.00 3.03 15.62
CA GLU A 275 -5.43 2.76 15.56
C GLU A 275 -6.01 3.69 14.49
N GLY A 276 -6.87 3.16 13.63
CA GLY A 276 -7.03 3.73 12.29
C GLY A 276 -7.84 5.00 12.17
N ASP A 277 -7.07 6.04 11.91
CA ASP A 277 -7.38 6.97 10.85
C ASP A 277 -6.71 6.50 9.54
N ILE A 278 -7.23 5.41 8.96
CA ILE A 278 -7.01 5.05 7.54
C ILE A 278 -8.41 4.91 6.94
N ILE A 279 -8.84 5.93 6.20
CA ILE A 279 -9.98 5.79 5.30
C ILE A 279 -9.47 5.13 4.02
N ILE A 280 -9.98 3.93 3.74
CA ILE A 280 -9.92 3.25 2.43
C ILE A 280 -10.53 4.17 1.37
N ASP A 281 -9.87 4.31 0.21
CA ASP A 281 -10.61 4.49 -1.03
C ASP A 281 -10.52 3.18 -1.84
N PRO A 282 -11.65 2.47 -2.09
CA PRO A 282 -11.65 1.20 -2.80
C PRO A 282 -11.76 1.40 -4.32
N GLU A 283 -10.75 0.88 -5.06
CA GLU A 283 -10.74 0.46 -6.49
C GLU A 283 -11.27 1.44 -7.58
N LEU A 284 -10.58 1.74 -8.71
CA LEU A 284 -9.98 0.85 -9.73
C LEU A 284 -9.22 1.66 -10.83
N SER A 285 -8.18 1.05 -11.42
CA SER A 285 -7.65 1.19 -12.83
C SER A 285 -6.57 2.23 -13.18
N PRO A 286 -5.63 1.95 -14.14
CA PRO A 286 -5.76 1.04 -15.30
C PRO A 286 -4.73 -0.12 -15.40
N LYS A 287 -5.14 -1.15 -16.15
CA LYS A 287 -4.43 -2.42 -16.45
C LYS A 287 -2.93 -2.22 -16.81
N GLN A 288 -2.04 -2.87 -16.05
CA GLN A 288 -0.82 -3.44 -16.62
C GLN A 288 -1.16 -4.82 -17.22
N SER A 289 -0.76 -5.07 -18.45
CA SER A 289 -0.95 -6.36 -19.12
C SER A 289 0.19 -7.33 -18.76
N ILE A 290 -0.15 -8.50 -18.21
CA ILE A 290 0.76 -9.63 -17.99
C ILE A 290 0.86 -10.43 -19.29
N LEU A 291 2.09 -10.64 -19.79
CA LEU A 291 2.36 -11.35 -21.04
C LEU A 291 2.79 -12.81 -20.85
N LEU A 292 3.32 -13.17 -19.69
CA LEU A 292 3.68 -14.54 -19.30
C LEU A 292 3.61 -14.64 -17.78
N GLU A 293 3.08 -15.73 -17.25
CA GLU A 293 3.05 -16.05 -15.82
C GLU A 293 3.13 -17.57 -15.64
N GLU A 294 4.21 -18.04 -15.03
CA GLU A 294 4.52 -19.47 -14.89
C GLU A 294 5.01 -19.80 -13.49
N HIS A 295 4.23 -20.64 -12.79
CA HIS A 295 4.52 -21.15 -11.44
C HIS A 295 4.98 -22.62 -11.44
N PHE A 296 5.09 -23.25 -12.62
CA PHE A 296 5.62 -24.61 -12.83
C PHE A 296 5.10 -25.73 -11.90
N ASP A 297 3.89 -25.58 -11.34
CA ASP A 297 3.29 -26.48 -10.33
C ASP A 297 3.30 -27.96 -10.74
N SER A 298 3.08 -28.21 -12.03
CA SER A 298 2.94 -29.58 -12.57
C SER A 298 3.50 -29.77 -13.99
N SER A 299 3.88 -28.70 -14.70
CA SER A 299 4.46 -28.74 -16.05
C SER A 299 5.37 -27.52 -16.28
N LEU A 300 6.15 -27.50 -17.37
CA LEU A 300 6.94 -26.31 -17.74
C LEU A 300 6.09 -25.19 -18.36
N GLY A 301 4.76 -25.37 -18.44
CA GLY A 301 3.85 -24.39 -19.00
C GLY A 301 4.15 -24.09 -20.47
N GLU A 302 4.20 -22.80 -20.80
CA GLU A 302 4.58 -22.32 -22.13
C GLU A 302 6.09 -22.35 -22.39
N MET A 303 6.90 -22.62 -21.36
CA MET A 303 8.36 -22.72 -21.48
C MET A 303 8.78 -24.08 -22.04
N THR A 304 9.88 -24.10 -22.80
CA THR A 304 10.37 -25.30 -23.50
C THR A 304 11.80 -25.64 -23.12
N ASN A 305 12.07 -26.93 -22.90
CA ASN A 305 13.42 -27.42 -22.62
C ASN A 305 14.16 -27.76 -23.93
N HIS A 306 15.37 -27.21 -24.09
CA HIS A 306 16.28 -27.54 -25.19
C HIS A 306 17.65 -27.98 -24.66
N THR A 307 18.00 -29.24 -24.89
CA THR A 307 19.28 -29.82 -24.46
C THR A 307 20.29 -29.77 -25.60
N ILE A 308 21.24 -28.84 -25.53
CA ILE A 308 22.28 -28.64 -26.55
C ILE A 308 23.44 -29.61 -26.34
N ILE A 309 23.87 -29.77 -25.08
CA ILE A 309 24.95 -30.68 -24.70
C ILE A 309 24.53 -31.41 -23.41
N GLY A 310 24.66 -32.74 -23.38
CA GLY A 310 24.29 -33.58 -22.22
C GLY A 310 23.01 -34.41 -22.43
N LYS A 311 23.08 -35.42 -23.29
CA LYS A 311 21.92 -36.23 -23.73
C LYS A 311 21.16 -36.86 -22.55
N GLY A 312 19.84 -36.70 -22.53
CA GLY A 312 18.95 -37.29 -21.51
C GLY A 312 18.80 -36.47 -20.22
N ILE A 313 19.32 -35.24 -20.19
CA ILE A 313 19.11 -34.28 -19.10
C ILE A 313 18.41 -33.04 -19.67
N GLY A 314 17.41 -32.54 -18.96
CA GLY A 314 16.65 -31.34 -19.30
C GLY A 314 16.02 -30.72 -18.06
N PHE A 315 15.46 -29.52 -18.22
CA PHE A 315 14.50 -28.98 -17.27
C PHE A 315 13.25 -29.86 -17.26
N GLU A 316 12.73 -30.13 -16.07
CA GLU A 316 11.48 -30.82 -15.82
C GLU A 316 10.70 -30.09 -14.72
N ALA A 317 9.38 -30.11 -14.77
CA ALA A 317 8.56 -29.55 -13.70
C ALA A 317 8.43 -30.55 -12.55
N LYS A 318 8.90 -30.16 -11.37
CA LYS A 318 8.96 -31.03 -10.20
C LYS A 318 9.04 -30.19 -8.93
N GLU A 319 8.40 -30.66 -7.86
CA GLU A 319 8.36 -29.95 -6.56
C GLU A 319 7.77 -28.53 -6.68
N GLY A 320 6.89 -28.32 -7.66
CA GLY A 320 6.30 -27.01 -7.94
C GLY A 320 7.24 -26.03 -8.65
N CYS A 321 8.36 -26.47 -9.22
CA CYS A 321 9.31 -25.58 -9.90
C CYS A 321 9.78 -26.18 -11.23
N ALA A 322 10.37 -25.35 -12.09
CA ALA A 322 11.19 -25.82 -13.21
C ALA A 322 12.59 -26.18 -12.71
N VAL A 323 12.97 -27.45 -12.80
CA VAL A 323 14.16 -28.02 -12.16
C VAL A 323 15.11 -28.65 -13.17
N VAL A 324 16.42 -28.41 -13.03
CA VAL A 324 17.46 -29.10 -13.81
C VAL A 324 18.68 -29.44 -12.95
N THR A 325 19.32 -30.58 -13.23
CA THR A 325 20.62 -30.90 -12.64
C THR A 325 21.49 -31.77 -13.54
N GLY A 326 22.78 -31.44 -13.63
CA GLY A 326 23.75 -32.07 -14.54
C GLY A 326 24.19 -33.49 -14.19
N ARG A 327 23.73 -34.09 -13.08
CA ARG A 327 23.95 -35.50 -12.64
C ARG A 327 25.36 -36.09 -12.91
N ARG A 328 26.44 -35.31 -12.77
CA ARG A 328 27.84 -35.77 -12.97
C ARG A 328 28.10 -36.39 -14.36
N ILE A 329 27.39 -36.02 -15.42
CA ILE A 329 27.62 -36.59 -16.76
C ILE A 329 28.66 -35.82 -17.60
N GLY A 330 29.29 -34.79 -17.03
CA GLY A 330 30.27 -33.94 -17.73
C GLY A 330 29.68 -32.60 -18.14
N MET A 331 30.28 -31.98 -19.17
CA MET A 331 29.81 -30.68 -19.64
C MET A 331 28.39 -30.77 -20.17
N THR A 332 27.52 -29.87 -19.71
CA THR A 332 26.15 -29.75 -20.21
C THR A 332 25.83 -28.31 -20.57
N LYS A 333 24.89 -28.12 -21.49
CA LYS A 333 24.27 -26.84 -21.83
C LYS A 333 22.80 -27.10 -22.19
N ILE A 334 21.90 -26.54 -21.40
CA ILE A 334 20.46 -26.77 -21.44
C ILE A 334 19.76 -25.43 -21.28
N LEU A 335 18.72 -25.18 -22.07
CA LEU A 335 17.94 -23.95 -22.03
C LEU A 335 16.50 -24.27 -21.62
N LEU A 336 15.95 -23.48 -20.70
CA LEU A 336 14.52 -23.34 -20.50
C LEU A 336 14.09 -22.03 -21.17
N MET A 337 13.40 -22.13 -22.29
CA MET A 337 13.18 -21.03 -23.21
C MET A 337 11.70 -20.63 -23.29
N SER A 338 11.44 -19.32 -23.31
CA SER A 338 10.11 -18.75 -23.43
C SER A 338 9.53 -18.90 -24.85
N PRO A 339 8.20 -18.75 -25.01
CA PRO A 339 7.62 -18.46 -26.32
C PRO A 339 8.12 -17.10 -26.85
N ALA A 340 7.82 -16.80 -28.12
CA ALA A 340 8.13 -15.49 -28.71
C ALA A 340 7.06 -14.48 -28.33
N PHE A 341 7.50 -13.29 -27.94
CA PHE A 341 6.64 -12.17 -27.63
C PHE A 341 6.83 -11.04 -28.66
N ASP A 342 5.73 -10.38 -29.03
CA ASP A 342 5.73 -9.21 -29.90
C ASP A 342 5.75 -7.92 -29.06
N PHE A 343 6.83 -7.16 -29.20
CA PHE A 343 7.09 -5.93 -28.45
C PHE A 343 7.00 -4.69 -29.35
N THR A 344 6.35 -4.76 -30.52
CA THR A 344 6.23 -3.59 -31.42
C THR A 344 5.58 -2.38 -30.76
N ASP A 345 4.57 -2.62 -29.92
CA ASP A 345 3.77 -1.60 -29.25
C ASP A 345 4.03 -1.54 -27.74
N VAL A 346 5.13 -2.15 -27.28
CA VAL A 346 5.53 -2.21 -25.87
C VAL A 346 6.62 -1.19 -25.62
N SER A 347 6.35 -0.21 -24.75
CA SER A 347 7.32 0.82 -24.35
C SER A 347 8.08 0.51 -23.05
N GLY A 348 7.64 -0.49 -22.29
CA GLY A 348 8.30 -0.93 -21.08
C GLY A 348 7.78 -2.28 -20.60
N ALA A 349 8.70 -3.20 -20.27
CA ALA A 349 8.38 -4.49 -19.72
C ALA A 349 9.37 -4.96 -18.63
N THR A 350 8.88 -5.71 -17.66
CA THR A 350 9.66 -6.26 -16.55
C THR A 350 9.46 -7.77 -16.43
N LEU A 351 10.56 -8.53 -16.40
CA LEU A 351 10.59 -9.96 -16.15
C LEU A 351 10.98 -10.23 -14.69
N SER A 352 10.12 -10.89 -13.93
CA SER A 352 10.36 -11.32 -12.56
C SER A 352 10.41 -12.84 -12.47
N PHE A 353 11.19 -13.38 -11.54
CA PHE A 353 11.23 -14.80 -11.21
C PHE A 353 11.93 -15.02 -9.86
N VAL A 354 11.66 -16.14 -9.21
CA VAL A 354 12.45 -16.63 -8.07
C VAL A 354 13.26 -17.85 -8.50
N HIS A 355 14.44 -18.06 -7.91
CA HIS A 355 15.22 -19.27 -8.17
C HIS A 355 16.08 -19.70 -6.99
N SER A 356 16.38 -21.00 -6.90
CA SER A 356 17.33 -21.59 -5.95
C SER A 356 18.38 -22.41 -6.69
N ILE A 357 19.65 -22.33 -6.27
CA ILE A 357 20.76 -23.08 -6.87
C ILE A 357 21.56 -23.74 -5.76
N SER A 358 21.44 -25.06 -5.63
CA SER A 358 22.27 -25.82 -4.70
C SER A 358 23.42 -26.50 -5.45
N ARG A 359 24.56 -26.66 -4.75
CA ARG A 359 25.78 -27.32 -5.26
C ARG A 359 26.46 -26.68 -6.48
N GLY A 360 25.99 -25.53 -6.96
CA GLY A 360 26.65 -24.74 -8.00
C GLY A 360 27.85 -23.98 -7.45
N LYS A 361 29.03 -24.11 -8.09
CA LYS A 361 30.25 -23.42 -7.66
C LYS A 361 30.42 -22.05 -8.28
N ARG A 362 29.88 -21.85 -9.49
CA ARG A 362 29.99 -20.60 -10.27
C ARG A 362 28.65 -20.24 -10.90
N PRO A 363 27.59 -20.06 -10.08
CA PRO A 363 26.24 -19.91 -10.60
C PRO A 363 26.11 -18.75 -11.59
N SER A 364 26.78 -17.62 -11.37
CA SER A 364 26.76 -16.48 -12.30
C SER A 364 27.45 -16.73 -13.65
N GLU A 365 28.18 -17.83 -13.83
CA GLU A 365 28.78 -18.20 -15.12
C GLU A 365 28.10 -19.41 -15.77
N GLU A 366 27.27 -20.12 -15.01
CA GLU A 366 26.79 -21.45 -15.35
C GLU A 366 25.27 -21.54 -15.31
N GLN A 367 24.57 -20.77 -14.49
CA GLN A 367 23.12 -20.64 -14.46
C GLN A 367 22.81 -19.19 -14.80
N MET A 368 22.34 -18.89 -16.01
CA MET A 368 22.29 -17.52 -16.51
C MET A 368 20.97 -17.22 -17.20
N LEU A 369 20.65 -15.93 -17.38
CA LEU A 369 19.52 -15.49 -18.18
C LEU A 369 20.01 -14.81 -19.45
N TYR A 370 19.35 -15.08 -20.57
CA TYR A 370 19.63 -14.45 -21.85
C TYR A 370 18.34 -14.00 -22.51
N VAL A 371 18.44 -12.98 -23.37
CA VAL A 371 17.37 -12.51 -24.24
C VAL A 371 17.88 -12.43 -25.68
N THR A 372 17.00 -12.70 -26.63
CA THR A 372 17.26 -12.48 -28.05
C THR A 372 16.04 -11.86 -28.71
N THR A 373 16.29 -11.24 -29.86
CA THR A 373 15.29 -10.67 -30.76
C THR A 373 15.39 -11.32 -32.14
N GLU A 374 16.29 -12.30 -32.31
CA GLU A 374 16.47 -13.03 -33.56
C GLU A 374 15.52 -14.21 -33.63
N GLU A 375 15.09 -14.54 -34.84
CA GLU A 375 14.28 -15.73 -35.08
C GLU A 375 15.14 -16.98 -34.85
N ILE A 376 14.58 -17.96 -34.14
CA ILE A 376 15.31 -19.15 -33.69
C ILE A 376 14.82 -20.36 -34.47
N THR A 377 15.76 -21.12 -35.06
CA THR A 377 15.49 -22.47 -35.55
C THR A 377 15.31 -23.40 -34.35
N PRO A 378 14.13 -24.02 -34.12
CA PRO A 378 13.81 -24.72 -32.87
C PRO A 378 14.79 -25.85 -32.48
N ASP A 379 15.39 -26.49 -33.47
CA ASP A 379 16.35 -27.59 -33.27
C ASP A 379 17.78 -27.10 -32.99
N TYR A 380 18.09 -25.84 -33.28
CA TYR A 380 19.44 -25.25 -33.15
C TYR A 380 19.40 -23.85 -32.50
N PRO A 381 18.87 -23.72 -31.27
CA PRO A 381 18.65 -22.41 -30.67
C PRO A 381 19.93 -21.65 -30.31
N GLU A 382 21.08 -22.30 -30.35
CA GLU A 382 22.40 -21.69 -30.17
C GLU A 382 22.95 -20.91 -31.36
N GLU A 383 22.35 -21.05 -32.55
CA GLU A 383 22.77 -20.30 -33.75
C GLU A 383 22.34 -18.84 -33.70
N ALA A 384 21.24 -18.54 -32.99
CA ALA A 384 20.77 -17.19 -32.76
C ALA A 384 21.72 -16.41 -31.85
N ARG A 385 21.80 -15.10 -32.05
CA ARG A 385 22.59 -14.22 -31.19
C ARG A 385 21.84 -13.92 -29.90
N TRP A 386 22.41 -14.37 -28.79
CA TRP A 386 21.86 -14.15 -27.46
C TRP A 386 22.62 -13.06 -26.71
N THR A 387 21.88 -12.13 -26.11
CA THR A 387 22.42 -11.12 -25.21
C THR A 387 22.17 -11.54 -23.78
N ARG A 388 23.22 -11.55 -22.96
CA ARG A 388 23.11 -11.90 -21.54
C ARG A 388 22.31 -10.83 -20.79
N LEU A 389 21.32 -11.26 -20.02
CA LEU A 389 20.70 -10.44 -18.98
C LEU A 389 21.36 -10.81 -17.65
N GLU A 390 21.93 -9.82 -16.98
CA GLU A 390 22.51 -10.07 -15.66
C GLU A 390 21.40 -10.36 -14.66
N ILE A 391 21.46 -11.54 -14.03
CA ILE A 391 20.61 -11.87 -12.89
C ILE A 391 21.20 -11.14 -11.66
N PRO A 392 20.49 -10.17 -11.07
CA PRO A 392 21.04 -9.34 -10.01
C PRO A 392 21.43 -10.12 -8.75
N LYS A 393 20.66 -11.17 -8.43
CA LYS A 393 20.84 -11.96 -7.20
C LYS A 393 20.84 -13.45 -7.48
N TYR A 394 21.98 -14.08 -7.19
CA TYR A 394 22.11 -15.53 -7.13
C TYR A 394 21.99 -16.04 -5.68
N PRO A 395 21.39 -17.21 -5.46
CA PRO A 395 21.37 -17.87 -4.17
C PRO A 395 22.76 -18.09 -3.62
N ALA A 396 22.90 -18.02 -2.29
CA ALA A 396 24.15 -18.29 -1.62
C ALA A 396 24.61 -19.73 -1.89
N ALA A 397 25.92 -19.95 -1.98
CA ALA A 397 26.47 -21.27 -2.32
C ALA A 397 26.01 -22.34 -1.32
N GLY A 398 25.29 -23.35 -1.82
CA GLY A 398 24.76 -24.45 -1.00
C GLY A 398 23.42 -24.15 -0.31
N SER A 399 22.87 -22.94 -0.44
CA SER A 399 21.51 -22.61 -0.01
C SER A 399 20.48 -23.23 -0.95
N GLU A 400 19.36 -23.67 -0.36
CA GLU A 400 18.19 -24.16 -1.08
C GLU A 400 17.07 -23.10 -1.18
N ASP A 401 17.31 -21.91 -0.65
CA ASP A 401 16.35 -20.82 -0.58
C ASP A 401 16.12 -20.19 -1.95
N PHE A 402 14.88 -19.79 -2.21
CA PHE A 402 14.49 -19.10 -3.42
C PHE A 402 14.73 -17.60 -3.28
N VAL A 403 15.42 -17.04 -4.28
CA VAL A 403 15.78 -15.62 -4.30
C VAL A 403 15.01 -14.92 -5.42
N PRO A 404 14.22 -13.87 -5.11
CA PRO A 404 13.49 -13.12 -6.12
C PRO A 404 14.39 -12.19 -6.92
N ASN A 405 14.11 -12.10 -8.21
CA ASN A 405 14.70 -11.18 -9.16
C ASN A 405 13.58 -10.51 -9.95
N SER A 406 13.75 -9.22 -10.24
CA SER A 406 12.88 -8.47 -11.13
C SER A 406 13.76 -7.60 -12.02
N ILE A 407 13.67 -7.81 -13.33
CA ILE A 407 14.62 -7.30 -14.31
C ILE A 407 13.83 -6.57 -15.41
N PRO A 408 13.99 -5.23 -15.54
CA PRO A 408 13.43 -4.52 -16.68
C PRO A 408 14.13 -4.99 -17.96
N LEU A 409 13.36 -5.23 -19.02
CA LEU A 409 13.94 -5.68 -20.28
C LEU A 409 14.70 -4.53 -20.98
N PRO A 410 15.83 -4.84 -21.63
CA PRO A 410 16.71 -3.81 -22.19
C PRO A 410 16.09 -3.15 -23.42
N ASN A 411 16.36 -1.86 -23.62
CA ASN A 411 15.68 -1.06 -24.64
C ASN A 411 15.70 -1.64 -26.07
N PHE A 412 16.71 -2.45 -26.43
CA PHE A 412 16.82 -3.03 -27.77
C PHE A 412 15.73 -4.06 -28.09
N VAL A 413 15.01 -4.58 -27.09
CA VAL A 413 13.91 -5.53 -27.30
C VAL A 413 12.60 -4.84 -27.68
N TYR A 414 12.44 -3.56 -27.35
CA TYR A 414 11.23 -2.80 -27.68
C TYR A 414 11.22 -2.46 -29.18
N GLY A 415 10.06 -2.58 -29.81
CA GLY A 415 9.92 -2.49 -31.27
C GLY A 415 10.22 -3.79 -32.03
N GLN A 416 10.54 -4.90 -31.34
CA GLN A 416 10.92 -6.18 -31.96
C GLN A 416 9.78 -7.21 -31.89
N LYS A 417 9.65 -8.06 -32.92
CA LYS A 417 8.55 -9.04 -33.03
C LYS A 417 8.84 -10.44 -32.49
N GLN A 418 10.10 -10.72 -32.18
CA GLN A 418 10.59 -12.07 -31.84
C GLN A 418 11.40 -12.04 -30.55
N VAL A 419 10.88 -11.38 -29.52
CA VAL A 419 11.57 -11.30 -28.23
C VAL A 419 11.40 -12.62 -27.49
N ARG A 420 12.51 -13.26 -27.12
CA ARG A 420 12.54 -14.48 -26.30
C ARG A 420 13.57 -14.35 -25.21
N PHE A 421 13.30 -14.95 -24.06
CA PHE A 421 14.31 -15.14 -23.02
C PHE A 421 14.50 -16.62 -22.70
N ALA A 422 15.68 -16.96 -22.19
CA ALA A 422 16.00 -18.31 -21.80
C ALA A 422 16.85 -18.35 -20.54
N PHE A 423 16.46 -19.20 -19.60
CA PHE A 423 17.31 -19.62 -18.50
C PHE A 423 18.27 -20.70 -19.01
N VAL A 424 19.56 -20.42 -18.95
CA VAL A 424 20.61 -21.25 -19.54
C VAL A 424 21.38 -21.92 -18.42
N TYR A 425 21.18 -23.22 -18.26
CA TYR A 425 21.99 -24.07 -17.41
C TYR A 425 23.20 -24.59 -18.19
N LYS A 426 24.38 -24.41 -17.62
CA LYS A 426 25.62 -25.05 -18.01
C LYS A 426 26.19 -25.75 -16.80
N SER A 427 26.84 -26.87 -17.02
CA SER A 427 27.78 -27.43 -16.07
C SER A 427 29.14 -27.54 -16.76
N ARG A 428 30.20 -27.15 -16.05
CA ARG A 428 31.57 -27.49 -16.45
C ARG A 428 32.00 -28.73 -15.67
N GLU A 429 32.70 -29.63 -16.34
CA GLU A 429 33.22 -30.87 -15.73
C GLU A 429 32.10 -31.72 -15.09
N TYR A 430 32.40 -32.45 -14.01
CA TYR A 430 31.47 -33.35 -13.30
C TYR A 430 30.67 -32.64 -12.20
N GLN A 431 30.41 -31.34 -12.32
CA GLN A 431 29.70 -30.57 -11.28
C GLN A 431 28.17 -30.73 -11.38
N GLU A 432 27.47 -30.65 -10.24
CA GLU A 432 26.03 -30.98 -10.10
C GLU A 432 25.22 -29.85 -9.49
N ALA A 433 25.25 -28.66 -10.10
CA ALA A 433 24.31 -27.63 -9.71
C ALA A 433 22.87 -28.16 -9.89
N LEU A 434 22.04 -28.06 -8.87
CA LEU A 434 20.60 -28.23 -8.98
C LEU A 434 20.01 -26.83 -9.03
N TRP A 435 19.43 -26.48 -10.17
CA TRP A 435 18.78 -25.19 -10.35
C TRP A 435 17.28 -25.39 -10.40
N ARG A 436 16.55 -24.65 -9.56
CA ARG A 436 15.09 -24.61 -9.53
C ARG A 436 14.65 -23.17 -9.76
N ILE A 437 13.67 -22.95 -10.64
CA ILE A 437 13.14 -21.63 -11.01
C ILE A 437 11.62 -21.67 -10.85
N ASP A 438 11.05 -20.60 -10.32
CA ASP A 438 9.62 -20.47 -10.04
C ASP A 438 9.14 -19.01 -10.18
N ASP A 439 7.82 -18.79 -10.19
CA ASP A 439 7.13 -17.50 -10.30
C ASP A 439 7.64 -16.60 -11.45
N VAL A 440 7.80 -17.14 -12.66
CA VAL A 440 8.28 -16.38 -13.82
C VAL A 440 7.14 -15.51 -14.37
N VAL A 441 7.26 -14.18 -14.26
CA VAL A 441 6.22 -13.23 -14.68
C VAL A 441 6.78 -12.11 -15.55
N LEU A 442 6.19 -11.87 -16.73
CA LEU A 442 6.51 -10.77 -17.64
C LEU A 442 5.35 -9.77 -17.71
N ARG A 443 5.59 -8.49 -17.39
CA ARG A 443 4.54 -7.43 -17.34
C ARG A 443 4.88 -6.23 -18.23
N VAL A 444 3.89 -5.58 -18.84
CA VAL A 444 4.02 -4.39 -19.72
C VAL A 444 3.37 -3.12 -19.14
N GLY A 445 3.95 -1.93 -19.43
CA GLY A 445 3.36 -0.60 -19.18
C GLY A 445 3.39 0.36 -20.40
N GLU A 446 2.40 1.24 -20.55
CA GLU A 446 2.22 2.21 -21.66
C GLU A 446 2.75 3.62 -21.36
N SER A 447 3.05 4.39 -22.43
CA SER A 447 3.67 5.74 -22.45
C SER A 447 2.89 6.72 -23.36
N ASP A 448 3.06 8.04 -23.18
CA ASP A 448 2.70 9.05 -24.20
C ASP A 448 3.58 10.34 -24.16
N ILE A 449 3.78 10.96 -25.34
CA ILE A 449 4.78 11.96 -25.77
C ILE A 449 4.17 13.41 -25.85
N PRO A 450 4.93 14.54 -25.87
CA PRO A 450 4.47 15.90 -25.45
C PRO A 450 4.11 16.93 -26.56
N GLN A 451 3.36 18.01 -26.23
CA GLN A 451 3.24 19.26 -27.03
C GLN A 451 2.95 20.56 -26.21
N GLU A 452 3.28 21.74 -26.79
CA GLU A 452 3.78 23.04 -26.22
C GLU A 452 2.80 24.13 -25.65
N GLY A 453 3.26 24.85 -24.57
CA GLY A 453 3.21 26.33 -24.24
C GLY A 453 1.91 27.11 -23.89
N PRO A 454 1.93 28.32 -23.22
CA PRO A 454 3.03 29.17 -22.68
C PRO A 454 2.88 29.84 -21.25
N VAL A 455 4.01 29.88 -20.52
CA VAL A 455 4.62 30.86 -19.54
C VAL A 455 3.98 31.30 -18.18
N THR A 456 4.83 31.16 -17.15
CA THR A 456 4.86 31.42 -15.69
C THR A 456 4.69 32.89 -15.21
N PRO A 457 4.43 33.15 -13.90
CA PRO A 457 5.53 33.57 -13.02
C PRO A 457 5.51 32.96 -11.60
N GLY A 458 6.69 32.52 -11.12
CA GLY A 458 6.87 31.86 -9.82
C GLY A 458 7.01 32.83 -8.62
N PRO A 459 7.01 32.34 -7.37
CA PRO A 459 7.19 33.20 -6.20
C PRO A 459 8.39 32.85 -5.31
N GLY A 460 9.19 33.88 -5.00
CA GLY A 460 9.72 34.09 -3.65
C GLY A 460 8.68 34.84 -2.79
N THR A 461 8.72 34.62 -1.47
CA THR A 461 7.85 35.19 -0.39
C THR A 461 8.04 36.71 -0.18
N LYS A 462 7.15 37.57 0.39
CA LYS A 462 5.75 37.66 0.93
C LYS A 462 5.41 39.19 1.00
N PRO A 463 4.15 39.72 0.92
CA PRO A 463 3.20 39.77 2.06
C PRO A 463 1.68 39.64 1.67
N SER A 464 0.80 39.74 2.68
CA SER A 464 -0.65 39.56 2.76
C SER A 464 -1.57 40.44 1.86
N GLU A 465 -1.34 40.49 0.55
CA GLU A 465 -2.23 41.24 -0.36
C GLU A 465 -3.45 40.40 -0.77
N GLY A 466 -4.65 40.96 -0.59
CA GLY A 466 -5.91 40.41 -1.13
C GLY A 466 -6.64 39.38 -0.27
N LEU A 467 -6.18 39.00 0.92
CA LEU A 467 -6.95 38.12 1.82
C LEU A 467 -8.27 38.79 2.28
N LEU A 468 -9.29 37.98 2.52
CA LEU A 468 -10.60 38.47 3.04
C LEU A 468 -10.44 39.16 4.40
N PHE A 469 -9.59 38.60 5.26
CA PHE A 469 -9.22 39.09 6.58
C PHE A 469 -7.90 38.41 7.01
N PRO A 470 -7.19 38.90 8.04
CA PRO A 470 -6.02 38.19 8.58
C PRO A 470 -6.37 36.75 8.98
N GLY A 471 -5.61 35.75 8.53
CA GLY A 471 -5.92 34.33 8.79
C GLY A 471 -6.95 33.71 7.85
N ALA A 472 -7.39 34.42 6.81
CA ALA A 472 -8.24 33.87 5.74
C ALA A 472 -7.47 32.89 4.81
N ASP A 473 -6.17 32.76 4.97
CA ASP A 473 -5.29 31.73 4.41
C ASP A 473 -5.10 30.55 5.39
N CYS A 474 -5.93 30.45 6.43
CA CYS A 474 -5.87 29.38 7.43
C CYS A 474 -4.57 29.30 8.27
N GLU A 475 -3.59 30.17 8.04
CA GLU A 475 -2.29 30.21 8.74
C GLU A 475 -2.34 30.79 10.16
N SER A 476 -3.48 31.34 10.58
CA SER A 476 -3.68 31.91 11.92
C SER A 476 -5.05 31.53 12.45
N GLU A 477 -5.09 30.47 13.25
CA GLU A 477 -6.33 30.04 13.93
C GLU A 477 -6.98 31.14 14.78
N PRO A 478 -6.25 31.94 15.58
CA PRO A 478 -6.86 33.03 16.34
C PRO A 478 -7.55 34.05 15.45
N ASP A 479 -6.92 34.46 14.35
CA ASP A 479 -7.47 35.48 13.46
C ASP A 479 -8.65 34.93 12.65
N LEU A 480 -8.55 33.69 12.16
CA LEU A 480 -9.66 32.98 11.52
C LEU A 480 -10.88 32.89 12.46
N ARG A 481 -10.66 32.50 13.72
CA ARG A 481 -11.74 32.39 14.72
C ARG A 481 -12.34 33.75 15.06
N ALA A 482 -11.54 34.82 15.10
CA ALA A 482 -12.02 36.17 15.34
C ALA A 482 -12.96 36.67 14.22
N ALA A 483 -12.69 36.26 12.97
CA ALA A 483 -13.45 36.60 11.79
C ALA A 483 -14.77 35.80 11.61
N LEU A 484 -15.02 34.77 12.44
CA LEU A 484 -16.24 33.97 12.34
C LEU A 484 -17.51 34.82 12.55
N GLY A 485 -18.49 34.53 11.70
CA GLY A 485 -19.84 35.09 11.74
C GLY A 485 -20.80 34.28 12.62
N LYS A 486 -22.09 34.56 12.48
CA LYS A 486 -23.18 34.00 13.29
C LYS A 486 -23.29 32.48 13.21
N GLN A 487 -22.97 31.87 12.07
CA GLN A 487 -23.05 30.42 11.91
C GLN A 487 -21.83 29.71 12.52
N GLY A 488 -20.74 30.44 12.78
CA GLY A 488 -19.51 29.91 13.35
C GLY A 488 -18.78 28.96 12.40
N LEU A 489 -17.89 28.13 12.96
CA LEU A 489 -17.24 27.01 12.27
C LEU A 489 -17.76 25.71 12.88
N ARG A 490 -18.16 24.73 12.06
CA ARG A 490 -18.62 23.43 12.58
C ARG A 490 -17.49 22.64 13.23
N SER A 491 -17.85 21.86 14.24
CA SER A 491 -16.90 21.06 15.03
C SER A 491 -16.19 19.96 14.25
N TYR A 492 -16.75 19.51 13.12
CA TYR A 492 -16.11 18.53 12.22
C TYR A 492 -15.18 19.17 11.19
N ALA A 493 -15.01 20.50 11.22
CA ALA A 493 -14.07 21.22 10.39
C ALA A 493 -12.87 21.64 11.25
N ILE A 494 -11.67 21.27 10.82
CA ILE A 494 -10.44 21.47 11.56
C ILE A 494 -9.39 22.16 10.68
N LEU A 495 -8.52 22.95 11.31
CA LEU A 495 -7.30 23.38 10.64
C LEU A 495 -6.31 22.23 10.67
N SER A 496 -5.87 21.81 9.49
CA SER A 496 -4.93 20.71 9.28
C SER A 496 -3.96 21.12 8.17
N ARG A 497 -3.09 20.22 7.70
CA ARG A 497 -2.30 20.48 6.50
C ARG A 497 -2.81 19.62 5.37
N ASP A 498 -2.74 20.13 4.14
CA ASP A 498 -2.92 19.25 2.99
C ASP A 498 -1.69 18.35 2.85
N HIS A 499 -1.89 17.08 3.19
CA HIS A 499 -0.87 16.06 3.14
C HIS A 499 -0.29 15.84 1.72
N ALA A 500 -1.04 16.10 0.65
CA ALA A 500 -0.50 16.00 -0.71
C ALA A 500 0.22 17.31 -1.18
N PHE A 501 -0.03 18.44 -0.51
CA PHE A 501 0.60 19.74 -0.81
C PHE A 501 1.00 20.50 0.48
N PRO A 502 1.94 19.98 1.28
CA PRO A 502 2.23 20.49 2.62
C PRO A 502 2.94 21.86 2.66
N ASP A 503 3.49 22.31 1.53
CA ASP A 503 4.01 23.69 1.36
C ASP A 503 2.89 24.76 1.36
N ARG A 504 1.63 24.34 1.22
CA ARG A 504 0.47 25.23 1.23
C ARG A 504 0.17 25.83 2.60
N GLY A 505 0.74 25.26 3.67
CA GLY A 505 0.45 25.67 5.03
C GLY A 505 -0.79 24.97 5.60
N GLN A 506 -1.42 25.58 6.60
CA GLN A 506 -2.67 25.09 7.17
C GLN A 506 -3.82 25.30 6.18
N VAL A 507 -4.75 24.36 6.17
CA VAL A 507 -5.97 24.40 5.37
C VAL A 507 -7.15 24.02 6.26
N LEU A 508 -8.34 24.47 5.91
CA LEU A 508 -9.56 24.03 6.56
C LEU A 508 -10.01 22.68 5.98
N SER A 509 -9.82 21.61 6.73
CA SER A 509 -10.24 20.25 6.37
C SER A 509 -11.59 19.89 6.95
N VAL A 510 -12.38 19.18 6.15
CA VAL A 510 -13.76 18.80 6.43
C VAL A 510 -13.96 17.35 6.02
N VAL A 511 -14.09 16.47 7.01
CA VAL A 511 -14.41 15.06 6.77
C VAL A 511 -15.68 14.70 7.53
N LYS A 512 -16.77 14.46 6.80
CA LYS A 512 -18.07 14.17 7.40
C LYS A 512 -19.03 13.50 6.44
N GLN A 513 -19.69 12.43 6.91
CA GLN A 513 -20.94 11.96 6.33
C GLN A 513 -22.11 12.83 6.79
N LEU A 514 -22.76 13.51 5.85
CA LEU A 514 -23.87 14.43 6.12
C LEU A 514 -25.22 13.75 5.86
N SER A 515 -26.13 13.81 6.83
CA SER A 515 -27.52 13.34 6.68
C SER A 515 -28.47 14.40 6.12
N GLY A 516 -28.06 15.68 6.15
CA GLY A 516 -28.83 16.82 5.66
C GLY A 516 -27.91 18.00 5.33
N ASN A 517 -28.46 19.02 4.65
CA ASN A 517 -27.68 20.21 4.32
C ASN A 517 -27.25 20.92 5.61
N ASP A 518 -26.00 21.34 5.69
CA ASP A 518 -25.46 21.99 6.88
C ASP A 518 -24.66 23.24 6.52
N TYR A 519 -24.59 24.19 7.45
CA TYR A 519 -23.56 25.24 7.39
C TYR A 519 -22.22 24.60 7.73
N LEU A 520 -21.19 24.85 6.93
CA LEU A 520 -19.82 24.51 7.29
C LEU A 520 -19.19 25.64 8.11
N LEU A 521 -19.26 26.85 7.57
CA LEU A 521 -18.71 28.04 8.19
C LEU A 521 -19.46 29.32 7.79
N SER A 522 -19.31 30.38 8.57
CA SER A 522 -19.52 31.75 8.10
C SER A 522 -18.49 32.73 8.65
N PHE A 523 -18.24 33.80 7.88
CA PHE A 523 -17.38 34.91 8.25
C PHE A 523 -18.17 36.21 8.27
N LYS A 524 -17.86 37.09 9.21
CA LYS A 524 -18.35 38.48 9.27
C LYS A 524 -17.29 39.44 8.71
N GLY A 525 -17.70 40.58 8.19
CA GLY A 525 -16.77 41.57 7.65
C GLY A 525 -17.35 42.39 6.50
N ALA A 526 -16.77 43.58 6.29
CA ALA A 526 -17.13 44.43 5.17
C ALA A 526 -16.42 43.96 3.90
N ILE A 527 -17.17 43.87 2.80
CA ILE A 527 -16.64 43.61 1.47
C ILE A 527 -16.27 44.97 0.84
N PRO A 528 -15.05 45.14 0.32
CA PRO A 528 -14.65 46.39 -0.33
C PRO A 528 -15.56 46.75 -1.50
N SER A 529 -15.98 48.01 -1.60
CA SER A 529 -16.92 48.48 -2.63
C SER A 529 -16.44 48.34 -4.08
N GLY A 530 -15.15 48.09 -4.30
CA GLY A 530 -14.55 47.80 -5.60
C GLY A 530 -14.29 46.32 -5.87
N ALA A 531 -14.60 45.42 -4.95
CA ALA A 531 -14.36 43.99 -5.11
C ALA A 531 -15.21 43.43 -6.26
N ARG A 532 -14.56 42.85 -7.27
CA ARG A 532 -15.24 42.26 -8.43
C ARG A 532 -15.25 40.75 -8.37
N LEU A 533 -14.25 40.16 -7.73
CA LEU A 533 -14.11 38.73 -7.57
C LEU A 533 -13.78 38.39 -6.11
N LEU A 534 -14.32 37.26 -5.65
CA LEU A 534 -13.88 36.58 -4.44
C LEU A 534 -13.45 35.18 -4.86
N SER A 535 -12.33 34.69 -4.34
CA SER A 535 -11.86 33.33 -4.62
C SER A 535 -11.50 32.60 -3.35
N PHE A 536 -11.58 31.28 -3.40
CA PHE A 536 -10.93 30.39 -2.45
C PHE A 536 -10.47 29.14 -3.19
N LEU A 537 -9.54 28.42 -2.57
CA LEU A 537 -9.05 27.15 -3.08
C LEU A 537 -9.87 26.02 -2.50
N LEU A 538 -10.15 25.03 -3.34
CA LEU A 538 -10.92 23.85 -2.99
C LEU A 538 -10.19 22.61 -3.48
N LYS A 539 -10.15 21.59 -2.63
CA LYS A 539 -9.68 20.25 -2.97
C LYS A 539 -10.55 19.21 -2.25
N GLY A 540 -10.57 18.00 -2.77
CA GLY A 540 -11.26 16.85 -2.19
C GLY A 540 -12.49 16.42 -2.98
N ALA A 541 -13.37 15.68 -2.30
CA ALA A 541 -14.56 15.08 -2.89
C ALA A 541 -15.81 15.25 -2.01
N SER A 542 -16.97 15.20 -2.67
CA SER A 542 -18.30 15.09 -2.06
C SER A 542 -19.15 14.18 -2.92
N SER A 543 -19.56 13.05 -2.35
CA SER A 543 -20.06 11.88 -3.11
C SER A 543 -21.42 12.05 -3.78
N ALA A 544 -22.27 12.96 -3.29
CA ALA A 544 -23.64 13.11 -3.82
C ALA A 544 -24.09 14.55 -4.08
N ARG A 545 -23.60 15.52 -3.30
CA ARG A 545 -24.03 16.92 -3.37
C ARG A 545 -22.87 17.90 -3.19
N SER A 546 -22.89 18.97 -3.96
CA SER A 546 -21.87 20.03 -3.93
C SER A 546 -22.08 20.97 -2.75
N LEU A 547 -21.17 21.94 -2.62
CA LEU A 547 -21.33 23.09 -1.74
C LEU A 547 -22.06 24.25 -2.43
N SER A 548 -22.53 25.19 -1.62
CA SER A 548 -23.02 26.50 -2.03
C SER A 548 -22.47 27.57 -1.11
N VAL A 549 -22.14 28.73 -1.69
CA VAL A 549 -21.61 29.89 -0.96
C VAL A 549 -22.66 31.00 -0.97
N ASN A 550 -23.03 31.48 0.20
CA ASN A 550 -23.85 32.68 0.35
C ASN A 550 -22.92 33.89 0.48
N VAL A 551 -23.14 34.92 -0.34
CA VAL A 551 -22.48 36.24 -0.19
C VAL A 551 -23.54 37.25 0.22
N TYR A 552 -23.30 37.98 1.30
CA TYR A 552 -24.28 38.83 1.96
C TYR A 552 -24.18 40.29 1.49
N GLY A 553 -25.34 40.96 1.45
CA GLY A 553 -25.51 42.37 1.08
C GLY A 553 -26.03 43.23 2.22
N ASP A 554 -26.05 44.55 2.05
CA ASP A 554 -26.41 45.48 3.14
C ASP A 554 -27.90 45.50 3.51
N ARG A 555 -28.77 45.08 2.59
CA ARG A 555 -30.22 45.13 2.81
C ARG A 555 -30.64 44.17 3.92
N LEU A 556 -31.43 44.68 4.85
CA LEU A 556 -32.08 43.88 5.89
C LEU A 556 -33.57 43.72 5.54
N GLY A 557 -34.07 42.50 5.65
CA GLY A 557 -35.50 42.21 5.60
C GLY A 557 -36.23 42.73 6.84
N THR A 558 -37.56 42.67 6.82
CA THR A 558 -38.43 43.11 7.92
C THR A 558 -38.21 42.35 9.24
N ASN A 559 -37.62 41.16 9.17
CA ASN A 559 -37.23 40.33 10.31
C ASN A 559 -35.77 40.56 10.76
N GLY A 560 -35.08 41.56 10.21
CA GLY A 560 -33.67 41.83 10.47
C GLY A 560 -32.70 40.85 9.79
N GLN A 561 -33.20 39.96 8.93
CA GLN A 561 -32.35 39.03 8.18
C GLN A 561 -31.63 39.76 7.04
N GLN A 562 -30.32 39.59 6.98
CA GLN A 562 -29.50 40.13 5.92
C GLN A 562 -29.79 39.44 4.59
N SER A 563 -29.88 40.23 3.53
CA SER A 563 -29.98 39.74 2.16
C SER A 563 -28.69 39.02 1.76
N TYR A 564 -28.81 38.00 0.91
CA TYR A 564 -27.67 37.30 0.33
C TYR A 564 -28.03 36.76 -1.05
N VAL A 565 -27.02 36.52 -1.87
CA VAL A 565 -27.11 35.74 -3.11
C VAL A 565 -26.34 34.43 -2.94
N CYS A 566 -26.67 33.43 -3.74
CA CYS A 566 -26.06 32.10 -3.66
C CYS A 566 -25.13 31.86 -4.84
N TYR A 567 -24.06 31.11 -4.63
CA TYR A 567 -23.16 30.62 -5.67
C TYR A 567 -23.04 29.11 -5.51
N ASN A 568 -23.68 28.37 -6.40
CA ASN A 568 -23.68 26.92 -6.35
C ASN A 568 -22.48 26.38 -7.14
N LEU A 569 -21.67 25.53 -6.51
CA LEU A 569 -20.48 25.00 -7.17
C LEU A 569 -20.82 24.10 -8.37
N GLY A 570 -21.91 23.34 -8.28
CA GLY A 570 -22.25 22.35 -9.31
C GLY A 570 -21.29 21.17 -9.27
N ASP A 571 -21.20 20.47 -10.41
CA ASP A 571 -20.18 19.44 -10.62
C ASP A 571 -18.79 20.09 -10.71
N ALA A 572 -17.90 19.70 -9.80
CA ALA A 572 -16.52 20.17 -9.76
C ALA A 572 -15.56 19.00 -9.98
N SER A 573 -14.67 19.16 -10.96
CA SER A 573 -13.59 18.23 -11.28
C SER A 573 -12.22 18.87 -10.97
N SER A 574 -11.13 18.40 -11.56
CA SER A 574 -9.77 18.94 -11.37
C SER A 574 -9.49 20.28 -12.07
N HIS A 575 -10.50 21.11 -12.30
CA HIS A 575 -10.37 22.40 -13.01
C HIS A 575 -11.02 23.55 -12.25
N ASP A 576 -10.43 24.73 -12.37
CA ASP A 576 -10.95 25.99 -11.81
C ASP A 576 -12.39 26.28 -12.23
N LYS A 577 -13.14 26.93 -11.33
CA LYS A 577 -14.55 27.26 -11.53
C LYS A 577 -14.80 28.73 -11.32
N VAL A 578 -15.57 29.34 -12.22
CA VAL A 578 -16.12 30.69 -12.06
C VAL A 578 -17.63 30.57 -11.91
N LEU A 579 -18.15 31.05 -10.78
CA LEU A 579 -19.54 30.94 -10.39
C LEU A 579 -20.23 32.30 -10.53
N ARG A 580 -21.51 32.26 -10.94
CA ARG A 580 -22.39 33.42 -11.02
C ARG A 580 -23.45 33.35 -9.93
N ALA A 581 -23.95 34.52 -9.54
CA ALA A 581 -24.98 34.63 -8.53
C ALA A 581 -26.29 33.97 -8.97
N GLU A 582 -26.92 33.26 -8.04
CA GLU A 582 -28.18 32.54 -8.18
C GLU A 582 -29.13 32.86 -7.01
N PRO A 583 -30.46 32.72 -7.22
CA PRO A 583 -31.45 33.15 -6.22
C PRO A 583 -31.61 32.18 -5.05
N ARG A 584 -31.05 30.96 -5.12
CA ARG A 584 -31.20 29.95 -4.06
C ARG A 584 -30.03 28.97 -4.02
N ASN A 585 -29.85 28.38 -2.84
CA ASN A 585 -28.95 27.26 -2.64
C ASN A 585 -29.54 25.98 -3.28
N LEU A 586 -28.76 25.31 -4.12
CA LEU A 586 -29.18 24.13 -4.88
C LEU A 586 -28.46 22.85 -4.45
N TYR A 587 -27.17 22.95 -4.08
CA TYR A 587 -26.32 21.81 -3.69
C TYR A 587 -26.34 20.67 -4.73
N LYS A 588 -26.52 21.00 -6.01
CA LYS A 588 -26.60 20.01 -7.08
C LYS A 588 -25.21 19.71 -7.60
N GLY A 589 -25.01 18.47 -8.03
CA GLY A 589 -23.73 18.01 -8.56
C GLY A 589 -22.81 17.44 -7.48
N THR A 590 -21.72 16.83 -7.89
CA THR A 590 -20.72 16.23 -7.00
C THR A 590 -19.41 17.01 -7.04
N ILE A 591 -18.52 16.75 -6.08
CA ILE A 591 -17.16 17.28 -6.11
C ILE A 591 -16.23 16.08 -6.21
N ASP A 592 -15.33 16.08 -7.18
CA ASP A 592 -14.17 15.21 -7.23
C ASP A 592 -13.04 15.95 -7.96
N THR A 593 -12.23 16.65 -7.18
CA THR A 593 -11.09 17.39 -7.70
C THR A 593 -9.91 16.49 -8.11
N ARG A 594 -10.01 15.15 -7.96
CA ARG A 594 -8.94 14.17 -8.23
C ARG A 594 -7.63 14.51 -7.52
N GLY A 595 -7.78 14.97 -6.29
CA GLY A 595 -6.66 15.40 -5.45
C GLY A 595 -5.99 16.70 -5.87
N GLN A 596 -6.49 17.41 -6.89
CA GLN A 596 -5.93 18.70 -7.32
C GLN A 596 -6.58 19.87 -6.57
N TRP A 597 -5.82 20.93 -6.34
CA TRP A 597 -6.39 22.20 -5.92
C TRP A 597 -7.02 22.91 -7.11
N ILE A 598 -8.27 23.32 -6.96
CA ILE A 598 -8.93 24.20 -7.92
C ILE A 598 -9.22 25.55 -7.27
N THR A 599 -9.19 26.60 -8.06
CA THR A 599 -9.68 27.92 -7.65
C THR A 599 -11.18 28.01 -7.93
N VAL A 600 -11.96 28.25 -6.89
CA VAL A 600 -13.38 28.60 -7.01
C VAL A 600 -13.50 30.11 -6.90
N THR A 601 -13.92 30.75 -7.99
CA THR A 601 -14.07 32.21 -8.12
C THR A 601 -15.54 32.57 -8.20
N LEU A 602 -15.96 33.55 -7.40
CA LEU A 602 -17.31 34.11 -7.38
C LEU A 602 -17.30 35.48 -8.06
N ASP A 603 -18.13 35.65 -9.09
CA ASP A 603 -18.31 36.93 -9.77
C ASP A 603 -19.25 37.85 -8.99
N LEU A 604 -18.69 38.90 -8.37
CA LEU A 604 -19.40 39.86 -7.53
C LEU A 604 -19.97 41.06 -8.30
N THR A 605 -19.72 41.18 -9.60
CA THR A 605 -19.94 42.42 -10.36
C THR A 605 -21.40 42.93 -10.38
N SER A 606 -22.36 42.04 -10.14
CA SER A 606 -23.80 42.35 -10.19
C SER A 606 -24.50 42.08 -8.84
N VAL A 607 -23.75 42.15 -7.74
CA VAL A 607 -24.22 41.75 -6.40
C VAL A 607 -24.17 42.94 -5.44
N ASP A 608 -25.20 43.05 -4.60
CA ASP A 608 -25.23 43.99 -3.47
C ASP A 608 -24.35 43.43 -2.35
N LEU A 609 -23.32 44.17 -1.91
CA LEU A 609 -22.26 43.69 -1.03
C LEU A 609 -22.38 44.30 0.36
N ASN A 610 -22.12 43.50 1.40
CA ASN A 610 -22.13 43.98 2.78
C ASN A 610 -20.99 44.96 3.03
N THR A 611 -21.29 46.16 3.53
CA THR A 611 -20.31 47.19 3.90
C THR A 611 -20.10 47.32 5.41
N ASP A 612 -20.90 46.63 6.23
CA ASP A 612 -20.81 46.68 7.69
C ASP A 612 -19.88 45.56 8.24
N PRO A 613 -18.76 45.90 8.89
CA PRO A 613 -17.80 44.92 9.40
C PRO A 613 -18.36 44.02 10.52
N ALA A 614 -19.48 44.39 11.15
CA ALA A 614 -20.11 43.60 12.19
C ALA A 614 -21.11 42.55 11.66
N ARG A 615 -21.43 42.58 10.36
CA ARG A 615 -22.45 41.71 9.73
C ARG A 615 -21.82 40.59 8.90
N GLU A 616 -22.65 39.62 8.50
CA GLU A 616 -22.17 38.48 7.71
C GLU A 616 -21.59 38.97 6.38
N MET A 617 -20.45 38.40 6.01
CA MET A 617 -19.79 38.59 4.73
C MET A 617 -20.09 37.42 3.80
N LEU A 618 -19.77 36.20 4.26
CA LEU A 618 -19.97 34.97 3.50
C LEU A 618 -20.32 33.79 4.40
N ALA A 619 -21.05 32.82 3.86
CA ALA A 619 -21.25 31.52 4.50
C ALA A 619 -21.10 30.39 3.49
N ILE A 620 -20.42 29.31 3.88
CA ILE A 620 -20.30 28.09 3.06
C ILE A 620 -21.22 27.03 3.63
N LYS A 621 -22.01 26.41 2.75
CA LYS A 621 -22.99 25.39 3.09
C LYS A 621 -22.71 24.13 2.28
N LEU A 622 -22.77 22.99 2.94
CA LEU A 622 -22.57 21.68 2.33
C LEU A 622 -23.91 21.01 2.04
N GLY A 623 -24.00 20.34 0.90
CA GLY A 623 -25.15 19.50 0.56
C GLY A 623 -25.17 18.22 1.39
N GLY A 624 -26.35 17.82 1.85
CA GLY A 624 -26.53 16.59 2.63
C GLY A 624 -26.46 15.30 1.80
N ALA A 625 -26.72 14.17 2.47
CA ALA A 625 -26.65 12.83 1.91
C ALA A 625 -25.34 12.52 1.17
N SER A 626 -24.25 13.13 1.62
CA SER A 626 -22.94 13.09 0.98
C SER A 626 -21.88 12.73 2.00
N ASP A 627 -20.95 11.89 1.58
CA ASP A 627 -19.66 11.74 2.25
C ASP A 627 -18.77 12.86 1.73
N VAL A 628 -18.44 13.79 2.62
CA VAL A 628 -17.67 14.98 2.32
C VAL A 628 -16.26 14.78 2.86
N ALA A 629 -15.28 14.96 2.00
CA ALA A 629 -13.86 15.02 2.34
C ALA A 629 -13.25 16.18 1.55
N LEU A 630 -13.31 17.40 2.10
CA LEU A 630 -12.91 18.63 1.42
C LEU A 630 -11.83 19.38 2.20
N MET A 631 -10.98 20.09 1.48
CA MET A 631 -10.03 21.07 2.00
C MET A 631 -10.32 22.42 1.35
N LEU A 632 -10.36 23.48 2.16
CA LEU A 632 -10.57 24.85 1.72
C LEU A 632 -9.44 25.73 2.24
N ASP A 633 -9.01 26.68 1.41
CA ASP A 633 -7.89 27.54 1.75
C ASP A 633 -7.91 28.87 0.96
N ASP A 634 -7.06 29.82 1.32
CA ASP A 634 -6.73 31.02 0.55
C ASP A 634 -7.96 31.85 0.14
N PHE A 635 -8.80 32.21 1.12
CA PHE A 635 -9.94 33.09 0.85
C PHE A 635 -9.46 34.52 0.55
N ARG A 636 -9.69 34.98 -0.69
CA ARG A 636 -9.16 36.24 -1.23
C ARG A 636 -10.18 37.06 -2.02
N PHE A 637 -10.04 38.38 -2.00
CA PHE A 637 -10.55 39.28 -3.03
C PHE A 637 -9.57 39.29 -4.23
N ARG A 638 -10.11 39.35 -5.45
CA ARG A 638 -9.31 39.46 -6.68
C ARG A 638 -9.77 40.60 -7.59
#